data_AF-A0A963EUX8-F1
#
_entry.id   AF-A0A963EUX8-F1
#
_cell.length_a   1.000
_cell.length_b   1.000
_cell.length_c   1.000
_cell.angle_alpha   90.00
_cell.angle_beta   90.00
_cell.angle_gamma   90.00
#
_symmetry.space_group_name_H-M   'P 1'
#
loop_
_entity.id
_entity.type
_entity.pdbx_description
1 polymer ?
#
loop_
_entity_poly.entity_id
_entity_poly.type
_entity_poly.pdbx_seq_one_letter_code
_entity_poly.pdbx_strand_id
1 'polypeptide(L)'
;MSDPATKSADIRSQLHEAIEHLQHSLPGQAPIKDFVHHNTLHGLQHLPFTEALLAAEQLTGARGYLSDEKFRDLYAQGRITRQDLLKVFEQDEPLDAAATIAQTGQGALQLGEIYLTALLHPLKSITASQLNWQIEELDALHRFQPDVEEATRRRVMAAFNGKGAGGEAEAINDLWNACLEGLELDHYLLHPEELVDLSAEQAQQMLIELLGEEQSDNQPVIDRIIRKESNNLLAQLLERVGRDLTLAGFLQAVTGQDVREELRPTLLRQVAGYLDQGLASWRSGDSGQGFYATWRRIAVQDPGWVFEEMADWQSHLESLPEDPMEVIITELRRLGLRQERWAGYLGLLALQLPGWSGMFLWRQLHPAAPGAGSGQVQMVDYLAVCIVLEHLYCQRLCTRLWRLEASLELIRWYFRHGSAEFLVRYSLYSARLPEYLSSLAQHLTEHSVQNGPDDESWWHLAHLVSTWRQSAAADRPLGYSVYRSAWRLFRLAQHLGLCGGDIRVLERTQLADLLAAVERMTSAKGGFIWLQAYELHYRDRLFNALLENHGRNPGRVAAASAQLVFCMDDREEGFRRHLEEIAPSVETYGAAAHFNVPHIWCDLNGTRSRLTPVVVNPVHEIHERVKSASEQQLRQHRQRRAQRFRLRRLLHQEVRRNLFSSALLIAAAAPAALLTLLGKLFFPLAFGRRVEELCNRYDSQPVSELQLTAT
;
A
#
# COMPACT_ATOMS: atom_id res chain seq x y z
N MET A 1 -18.18 -42.20 12.30
CA MET A 1 -16.75 -41.94 12.03
C MET A 1 -16.60 -41.84 10.52
N SER A 2 -16.37 -40.65 9.98
CA SER A 2 -16.13 -40.47 8.55
C SER A 2 -14.71 -40.95 8.19
N ASP A 3 -14.61 -41.67 7.08
CA ASP A 3 -13.38 -42.28 6.54
C ASP A 3 -12.29 -41.19 6.29
N PRO A 4 -11.04 -41.36 6.76
CA PRO A 4 -9.95 -40.40 6.54
C PRO A 4 -9.71 -40.05 5.07
N ALA A 5 -9.97 -40.96 4.13
CA ALA A 5 -9.88 -40.65 2.70
C ALA A 5 -10.93 -39.62 2.24
N THR A 6 -12.11 -39.63 2.84
CA THR A 6 -13.21 -38.69 2.51
C THR A 6 -12.92 -37.30 3.07
N LYS A 7 -12.33 -37.21 4.28
CA LYS A 7 -11.90 -35.92 4.86
C LYS A 7 -10.74 -35.28 4.09
N SER A 8 -9.81 -36.08 3.58
CA SER A 8 -8.69 -35.56 2.78
C SER A 8 -9.17 -34.99 1.43
N ALA A 9 -10.11 -35.68 0.77
CA ALA A 9 -10.73 -35.19 -0.46
C ALA A 9 -11.49 -33.86 -0.26
N ASP A 10 -12.19 -33.72 0.88
CA ASP A 10 -12.90 -32.50 1.27
C ASP A 10 -11.94 -31.31 1.49
N ILE A 11 -10.83 -31.53 2.23
CA ILE A 11 -9.78 -30.50 2.44
C ILE A 11 -9.20 -30.01 1.10
N ARG A 12 -8.86 -30.92 0.19
CA ARG A 12 -8.27 -30.57 -1.10
C ARG A 12 -9.23 -29.74 -1.95
N SER A 13 -10.53 -30.08 -1.93
CA SER A 13 -11.56 -29.33 -2.62
C SER A 13 -11.70 -27.91 -2.07
N GLN A 14 -11.74 -27.76 -0.74
CA GLN A 14 -11.84 -26.46 -0.07
C GLN A 14 -10.64 -25.56 -0.40
N LEU A 15 -9.42 -26.10 -0.40
CA LEU A 15 -8.23 -25.34 -0.78
C LEU A 15 -8.21 -24.97 -2.26
N HIS A 16 -8.72 -25.83 -3.14
CA HIS A 16 -8.88 -25.50 -4.56
C HIS A 16 -9.82 -24.31 -4.75
N GLU A 17 -10.98 -24.33 -4.10
CA GLU A 17 -11.95 -23.25 -4.14
C GLU A 17 -11.37 -21.94 -3.59
N ALA A 18 -10.58 -22.02 -2.50
CA ALA A 18 -9.88 -20.86 -1.94
C ALA A 18 -8.86 -20.27 -2.94
N ILE A 19 -8.13 -21.10 -3.68
CA ILE A 19 -7.17 -20.65 -4.71
C ILE A 19 -7.93 -20.03 -5.89
N GLU A 20 -9.04 -20.62 -6.34
CA GLU A 20 -9.88 -20.05 -7.39
C GLU A 20 -10.45 -18.69 -6.99
N HIS A 21 -10.84 -18.53 -5.72
CA HIS A 21 -11.36 -17.28 -5.20
C HIS A 21 -10.36 -16.11 -5.28
N LEU A 22 -9.05 -16.39 -5.34
CA LEU A 22 -8.01 -15.36 -5.48
C LEU A 22 -8.17 -14.50 -6.74
N GLN A 23 -8.93 -14.94 -7.75
CA GLN A 23 -9.27 -14.13 -8.92
C GLN A 23 -9.99 -12.82 -8.58
N HIS A 24 -10.65 -12.74 -7.43
CA HIS A 24 -11.36 -11.54 -6.98
C HIS A 24 -10.42 -10.55 -6.26
N SER A 25 -9.28 -11.03 -5.76
CA SER A 25 -8.34 -10.25 -4.93
C SER A 25 -7.04 -9.93 -5.65
N LEU A 26 -6.62 -10.77 -6.62
CA LEU A 26 -5.40 -10.58 -7.39
C LEU A 26 -5.68 -9.93 -8.76
N PRO A 27 -4.68 -9.27 -9.36
CA PRO A 27 -4.83 -8.69 -10.69
C PRO A 27 -5.16 -9.76 -11.76
N GLY A 28 -6.32 -9.62 -12.41
CA GLY A 28 -6.74 -10.49 -13.51
C GLY A 28 -6.14 -10.14 -14.89
N GLN A 29 -5.09 -9.32 -14.93
CA GLN A 29 -4.51 -8.79 -16.17
C GLN A 29 -3.11 -9.33 -16.45
N ALA A 30 -2.79 -9.45 -17.74
CA ALA A 30 -1.43 -9.76 -18.19
C ALA A 30 -0.45 -8.65 -17.75
N PRO A 31 0.87 -8.95 -17.69
CA PRO A 31 1.89 -7.91 -17.54
C PRO A 31 1.68 -6.79 -18.55
N ILE A 32 1.46 -5.60 -18.03
CA ILE A 32 1.15 -4.40 -18.82
C ILE A 32 2.37 -4.05 -19.66
N LYS A 33 2.25 -4.06 -20.99
CA LYS A 33 3.27 -3.52 -21.92
C LYS A 33 3.01 -2.06 -22.29
N ASP A 34 1.75 -1.65 -22.27
CA ASP A 34 1.25 -0.33 -22.65
C ASP A 34 0.16 0.12 -21.66
N PHE A 35 0.01 1.42 -21.41
CA PHE A 35 -0.95 1.96 -20.43
C PHE A 35 -2.39 1.44 -20.62
N VAL A 36 -3.05 1.02 -19.53
CA VAL A 36 -4.44 0.49 -19.54
C VAL A 36 -5.30 1.26 -18.53
N HIS A 37 -6.54 1.56 -18.92
CA HIS A 37 -7.56 2.30 -18.17
C HIS A 37 -8.40 1.42 -17.22
N HIS A 38 -7.90 0.26 -16.78
CA HIS A 38 -8.68 -0.67 -15.98
C HIS A 38 -8.88 -0.18 -14.54
N ASN A 39 -10.13 -0.21 -14.06
CA ASN A 39 -10.44 0.10 -12.67
C ASN A 39 -9.87 -0.99 -11.76
N THR A 40 -8.85 -0.64 -10.97
CA THR A 40 -8.20 -1.54 -9.99
C THR A 40 -9.13 -2.00 -8.87
N LEU A 41 -10.26 -1.32 -8.67
CA LEU A 41 -11.30 -1.65 -7.69
C LEU A 41 -12.45 -2.48 -8.30
N HIS A 42 -12.29 -3.06 -9.49
CA HIS A 42 -13.37 -3.82 -10.16
C HIS A 42 -14.00 -4.90 -9.26
N GLY A 43 -13.20 -5.65 -8.50
CA GLY A 43 -13.69 -6.68 -7.58
C GLY A 43 -14.56 -6.12 -6.43
N LEU A 44 -14.49 -4.82 -6.17
CA LEU A 44 -15.17 -4.13 -5.07
C LEU A 44 -16.31 -3.22 -5.57
N GLN A 45 -16.70 -3.30 -6.84
CA GLN A 45 -17.76 -2.47 -7.42
C GLN A 45 -19.15 -2.67 -6.80
N HIS A 46 -19.34 -3.77 -6.08
CA HIS A 46 -20.58 -4.06 -5.34
C HIS A 46 -20.68 -3.26 -4.03
N LEU A 47 -19.61 -2.57 -3.62
CA LEU A 47 -19.57 -1.72 -2.44
C LEU A 47 -19.68 -0.23 -2.82
N PRO A 48 -20.24 0.63 -1.95
CA PRO A 48 -20.11 2.08 -2.07
C PRO A 48 -18.63 2.52 -2.18
N PHE A 49 -18.36 3.61 -2.89
CA PHE A 49 -16.99 4.04 -3.20
C PHE A 49 -16.06 4.13 -1.97
N THR A 50 -16.53 4.73 -0.88
CA THR A 50 -15.75 4.88 0.36
C THR A 50 -15.47 3.54 1.03
N GLU A 51 -16.44 2.62 1.03
CA GLU A 51 -16.30 1.26 1.56
C GLU A 51 -15.37 0.41 0.67
N ALA A 52 -15.48 0.55 -0.65
CA ALA A 52 -14.58 -0.11 -1.60
C ALA A 52 -13.13 0.33 -1.41
N LEU A 53 -12.88 1.63 -1.23
CA LEU A 53 -11.52 2.12 -0.93
C LEU A 53 -10.99 1.63 0.41
N LEU A 54 -11.83 1.63 1.46
CA LEU A 54 -11.44 1.10 2.76
C LEU A 54 -11.11 -0.40 2.69
N ALA A 55 -11.94 -1.18 2.00
CA ALA A 55 -11.70 -2.61 1.80
C ALA A 55 -10.42 -2.86 0.98
N ALA A 56 -10.17 -2.06 -0.06
CA ALA A 56 -8.94 -2.14 -0.84
C ALA A 56 -7.70 -1.79 -0.01
N GLU A 57 -7.77 -0.74 0.82
CA GLU A 57 -6.67 -0.35 1.71
C GLU A 57 -6.40 -1.43 2.76
N GLN A 58 -7.44 -2.04 3.35
CA GLN A 58 -7.28 -3.16 4.29
C GLN A 58 -6.66 -4.39 3.62
N LEU A 59 -7.03 -4.68 2.37
CA LEU A 59 -6.55 -5.83 1.62
C LEU A 59 -5.10 -5.66 1.14
N THR A 60 -4.75 -4.45 0.69
CA THR A 60 -3.49 -4.20 -0.06
C THR A 60 -2.49 -3.31 0.67
N GLY A 61 -2.91 -2.61 1.72
CA GLY A 61 -2.15 -1.55 2.37
C GLY A 61 -2.02 -0.25 1.56
N ALA A 62 -2.57 -0.20 0.34
CA ALA A 62 -2.52 0.98 -0.52
C ALA A 62 -3.61 1.98 -0.13
N ARG A 63 -3.20 3.22 0.20
CA ARG A 63 -4.13 4.29 0.54
C ARG A 63 -4.94 4.73 -0.68
N GLY A 64 -6.26 4.78 -0.51
CA GLY A 64 -7.19 5.21 -1.56
C GLY A 64 -7.22 6.72 -1.82
N TYR A 65 -6.80 7.52 -0.85
CA TYR A 65 -6.78 8.98 -0.90
C TYR A 65 -5.35 9.52 -0.79
N LEU A 66 -5.14 10.76 -1.26
CA LEU A 66 -3.94 11.51 -0.93
C LEU A 66 -3.87 11.75 0.59
N SER A 67 -2.67 11.98 1.13
CA SER A 67 -2.52 12.36 2.53
C SER A 67 -3.15 13.73 2.81
N ASP A 68 -3.59 13.96 4.04
CA ASP A 68 -4.13 15.26 4.48
C ASP A 68 -3.15 16.41 4.18
N GLU A 69 -1.84 16.18 4.32
CA GLU A 69 -0.79 17.14 3.98
C GLU A 69 -0.84 17.53 2.51
N LYS A 70 -1.01 16.57 1.59
CA LYS A 70 -1.16 16.85 0.16
C LYS A 70 -2.44 17.61 -0.14
N PHE A 71 -3.54 17.33 0.55
CA PHE A 71 -4.77 18.11 0.37
C PHE A 71 -4.64 19.54 0.93
N ARG A 72 -3.96 19.74 2.06
CA ARG A 72 -3.64 21.06 2.59
C ARG A 72 -2.72 21.85 1.65
N ASP A 73 -1.76 21.19 0.99
CA ASP A 73 -0.95 21.82 -0.07
C ASP A 73 -1.83 22.29 -1.24
N LEU A 74 -2.79 21.46 -1.68
CA LEU A 74 -3.73 21.82 -2.75
C LEU A 74 -4.65 22.98 -2.33
N TYR A 75 -5.07 23.02 -1.06
CA TYR A 75 -5.81 24.13 -0.48
C TYR A 75 -4.97 25.43 -0.48
N ALA A 76 -3.72 25.36 -0.04
CA ALA A 76 -2.80 26.50 -0.05
C ALA A 76 -2.51 27.02 -1.47
N GLN A 77 -2.54 26.13 -2.48
CA GLN A 77 -2.42 26.49 -3.90
C GLN A 77 -3.71 27.05 -4.51
N GLY A 78 -4.81 27.12 -3.74
CA GLY A 78 -6.12 27.56 -4.23
C GLY A 78 -6.79 26.58 -5.19
N ARG A 79 -6.33 25.31 -5.24
CA ARG A 79 -6.97 24.22 -6.01
C ARG A 79 -8.16 23.62 -5.27
N ILE A 80 -8.26 23.89 -3.98
CA ILE A 80 -9.42 23.66 -3.12
C ILE A 80 -9.62 24.95 -2.33
N THR A 81 -10.85 25.42 -2.19
CA THR A 81 -11.15 26.64 -1.42
C THR A 81 -12.03 26.33 -0.22
N ARG A 82 -12.09 27.26 0.74
CA ARG A 82 -13.00 27.18 1.88
C ARG A 82 -14.45 26.98 1.42
N GLN A 83 -14.86 27.66 0.35
CA GLN A 83 -16.21 27.55 -0.18
C GLN A 83 -16.51 26.17 -0.77
N ASP A 84 -15.51 25.51 -1.36
CA ASP A 84 -15.67 24.15 -1.88
C ASP A 84 -15.93 23.16 -0.74
N LEU A 85 -15.21 23.27 0.38
CA LEU A 85 -15.43 22.45 1.57
C LEU A 85 -16.81 22.68 2.19
N LEU A 86 -17.24 23.94 2.31
CA LEU A 86 -18.57 24.26 2.84
C LEU A 86 -19.70 23.70 1.97
N LYS A 87 -19.57 23.78 0.64
CA LYS A 87 -20.54 23.16 -0.29
C LYS A 87 -20.62 21.64 -0.12
N VAL A 88 -19.49 20.98 0.14
CA VAL A 88 -19.47 19.53 0.41
C VAL A 88 -20.17 19.23 1.73
N PHE A 89 -19.95 20.03 2.77
CA PHE A 89 -20.64 19.88 4.05
C PHE A 89 -22.16 20.04 3.92
N GLU A 90 -22.62 21.00 3.12
CA GLU A 90 -24.06 21.20 2.85
C GLU A 90 -24.70 20.02 2.10
N GLN A 91 -23.93 19.28 1.30
CA GLN A 91 -24.43 18.13 0.53
C GLN A 91 -24.41 16.81 1.31
N ASP A 92 -23.62 16.72 2.38
CA ASP A 92 -23.46 15.53 3.20
C ASP A 92 -24.37 15.64 4.45
N GLU A 93 -25.67 15.37 4.28
CA GLU A 93 -26.68 15.45 5.35
C GLU A 93 -26.24 14.80 6.69
N PRO A 94 -25.59 13.61 6.70
CA PRO A 94 -25.09 12.99 7.93
C PRO A 94 -24.07 13.81 8.74
N LEU A 95 -23.39 14.80 8.13
CA LEU A 95 -22.48 15.68 8.85
C LEU A 95 -23.23 16.69 9.73
N ASP A 96 -24.44 17.09 9.34
CA ASP A 96 -25.25 18.11 10.03
C ASP A 96 -24.43 19.37 10.38
N ALA A 97 -23.68 19.88 9.39
CA ALA A 97 -22.68 20.93 9.60
C ALA A 97 -23.24 22.24 10.16
N ALA A 98 -24.55 22.48 10.02
CA ALA A 98 -25.23 23.66 10.55
C ALA A 98 -25.67 23.50 12.02
N ALA A 99 -25.61 22.28 12.59
CA ALA A 99 -25.97 22.07 13.98
C ALA A 99 -25.03 22.82 14.92
N THR A 100 -25.64 23.50 15.90
CA THR A 100 -24.94 24.27 16.91
C THR A 100 -24.67 23.40 18.12
N ILE A 101 -23.40 23.27 18.51
CA ILE A 101 -23.00 22.55 19.73
C ILE A 101 -23.19 23.42 20.96
N ALA A 102 -22.77 24.70 20.87
CA ALA A 102 -22.80 25.61 21.99
C ALA A 102 -22.91 27.08 21.55
N GLN A 103 -23.34 27.93 22.48
CA GLN A 103 -23.26 29.39 22.35
C GLN A 103 -22.10 29.87 23.22
N THR A 104 -21.12 30.54 22.63
CA THR A 104 -19.96 31.11 23.34
C THR A 104 -20.05 32.63 23.36
N GLY A 105 -19.13 33.31 24.08
CA GLY A 105 -19.06 34.77 24.04
C GLY A 105 -18.76 35.34 22.65
N GLN A 106 -18.36 34.48 21.70
CA GLN A 106 -17.97 34.85 20.34
C GLN A 106 -19.00 34.44 19.27
N GLY A 107 -20.06 33.72 19.64
CA GLY A 107 -21.14 33.31 18.73
C GLY A 107 -21.55 31.84 18.86
N ALA A 108 -22.40 31.39 17.93
CA ALA A 108 -22.84 30.01 17.84
C ALA A 108 -21.74 29.14 17.25
N LEU A 109 -21.29 28.13 18.01
CA LEU A 109 -20.27 27.19 17.55
C LEU A 109 -20.93 26.04 16.77
N GLN A 110 -20.67 25.98 15.48
CA GLN A 110 -21.27 24.99 14.57
C GLN A 110 -20.35 23.81 14.27
N LEU A 111 -20.93 22.64 14.00
CA LEU A 111 -20.19 21.43 13.61
C LEU A 111 -19.30 21.65 12.38
N GLY A 112 -19.79 22.39 11.38
CA GLY A 112 -19.06 22.68 10.16
C GLY A 112 -17.75 23.45 10.39
N GLU A 113 -17.71 24.33 11.41
CA GLU A 113 -16.48 25.05 11.76
C GLU A 113 -15.44 24.12 12.38
N ILE A 114 -15.87 23.14 13.17
CA ILE A 114 -14.98 22.15 13.78
C ILE A 114 -14.45 21.20 12.71
N TYR A 115 -15.30 20.72 11.80
CA TYR A 115 -14.86 19.90 10.66
C TYR A 115 -13.88 20.64 9.78
N LEU A 116 -14.15 21.91 9.45
CA LEU A 116 -13.23 22.73 8.69
C LEU A 116 -11.87 22.85 9.39
N THR A 117 -11.87 23.19 10.67
CA THR A 117 -10.63 23.32 11.45
C THR A 117 -9.86 22.00 11.53
N ALA A 118 -10.56 20.87 11.72
CA ALA A 118 -9.95 19.54 11.76
C ALA A 118 -9.33 19.12 10.41
N LEU A 119 -9.92 19.52 9.28
CA LEU A 119 -9.35 19.27 7.96
C LEU A 119 -8.13 20.16 7.70
N LEU A 120 -8.24 21.46 8.00
CA LEU A 120 -7.20 22.45 7.69
C LEU A 120 -5.98 22.34 8.60
N HIS A 121 -6.15 21.93 9.86
CA HIS A 121 -5.07 21.89 10.85
C HIS A 121 -4.86 20.48 11.42
N PRO A 122 -3.60 20.08 11.70
CA PRO A 122 -3.31 18.76 12.25
C PRO A 122 -3.67 18.67 13.74
N LEU A 123 -4.93 18.34 14.04
CA LEU A 123 -5.42 18.10 15.42
C LEU A 123 -5.17 16.65 15.90
N LYS A 124 -3.93 16.18 15.74
CA LYS A 124 -3.53 14.82 16.13
C LYS A 124 -3.35 14.72 17.65
N SER A 125 -3.62 13.53 18.20
CA SER A 125 -3.14 13.20 19.55
C SER A 125 -1.62 13.13 19.57
N ILE A 126 -1.03 13.49 20.70
CA ILE A 126 0.41 13.43 20.93
C ILE A 126 0.73 12.46 22.07
N THR A 127 1.99 12.05 22.18
CA THR A 127 2.47 11.31 23.34
C THR A 127 2.84 12.25 24.49
N ALA A 128 3.03 11.73 25.70
CA ALA A 128 3.52 12.52 26.83
C ALA A 128 4.88 13.19 26.53
N SER A 129 5.82 12.47 25.91
CA SER A 129 7.11 13.04 25.51
C SER A 129 6.98 14.15 24.47
N GLN A 130 6.06 13.98 23.50
CA GLN A 130 5.78 15.02 22.52
C GLN A 130 5.13 16.25 23.17
N LEU A 131 4.27 16.06 24.17
CA LEU A 131 3.69 17.16 24.93
C LEU A 131 4.79 17.91 25.69
N ASN A 132 5.67 17.21 26.41
CA ASN A 132 6.79 17.83 27.11
C ASN A 132 7.69 18.60 26.14
N TRP A 133 8.02 18.03 24.99
CA TRP A 133 8.78 18.73 23.95
C TRP A 133 8.07 19.99 23.45
N GLN A 134 6.75 19.94 23.24
CA GLN A 134 5.97 21.13 22.86
C GLN A 134 6.01 22.21 23.95
N ILE A 135 5.94 21.81 25.22
CA ILE A 135 5.96 22.73 26.37
C ILE A 135 7.35 23.34 26.54
N GLU A 136 8.40 22.52 26.56
CA GLU A 136 9.77 22.93 26.89
C GLU A 136 10.48 23.62 25.71
N GLU A 137 10.38 23.05 24.50
CA GLU A 137 11.13 23.56 23.34
C GLU A 137 10.34 24.61 22.54
N LEU A 138 9.02 24.50 22.50
CA LEU A 138 8.15 25.41 21.74
C LEU A 138 7.36 26.39 22.61
N ASP A 139 7.53 26.35 23.93
CA ASP A 139 6.85 27.22 24.89
C ASP A 139 5.32 27.21 24.67
N ALA A 140 4.77 26.04 24.34
CA ALA A 140 3.41 25.90 23.79
C ALA A 140 2.29 26.35 24.75
N LEU A 141 2.57 26.45 26.05
CA LEU A 141 1.62 26.93 27.06
C LEU A 141 1.68 28.44 27.29
N HIS A 142 2.65 29.13 26.71
CA HIS A 142 2.83 30.57 26.86
C HIS A 142 2.84 31.34 25.53
N ARG A 143 2.80 30.64 24.39
CA ARG A 143 2.77 31.25 23.06
C ARG A 143 1.79 30.55 22.13
N PHE A 144 1.17 31.32 21.23
CA PHE A 144 0.39 30.76 20.13
C PHE A 144 1.27 29.92 19.23
N GLN A 145 0.77 28.77 18.83
CA GLN A 145 1.47 27.95 17.85
C GLN A 145 1.54 28.67 16.48
N PRO A 146 2.64 28.48 15.72
CA PRO A 146 2.93 29.27 14.53
C PRO A 146 1.87 29.13 13.43
N ASP A 147 1.11 28.04 13.42
CA ASP A 147 0.05 27.74 12.47
C ASP A 147 -1.34 28.29 12.86
N VAL A 148 -1.45 29.00 14.00
CA VAL A 148 -2.68 29.73 14.37
C VAL A 148 -2.72 31.07 13.64
N GLU A 149 -3.79 31.33 12.89
CA GLU A 149 -3.96 32.58 12.14
C GLU A 149 -4.02 33.81 13.04
N GLU A 150 -3.41 34.91 12.59
CA GLU A 150 -3.34 36.19 13.31
C GLU A 150 -4.73 36.75 13.67
N ALA A 151 -5.73 36.56 12.81
CA ALA A 151 -7.10 36.99 13.08
C ALA A 151 -7.69 36.26 14.30
N THR A 152 -7.37 34.97 14.45
CA THR A 152 -7.86 34.13 15.55
C THR A 152 -7.12 34.42 16.84
N ARG A 153 -5.79 34.68 16.77
CA ARG A 153 -5.00 35.17 17.91
C ARG A 153 -5.60 36.45 18.50
N ARG A 154 -5.94 37.42 17.65
CA ARG A 154 -6.57 38.68 18.08
C ARG A 154 -7.93 38.46 18.75
N ARG A 155 -8.72 37.49 18.28
CA ARG A 155 -10.02 37.15 18.91
C ARG A 155 -9.84 36.59 20.31
N VAL A 156 -8.94 35.62 20.49
CA VAL A 156 -8.63 35.04 21.81
C VAL A 156 -8.15 36.14 22.77
N MET A 157 -7.21 36.99 22.32
CA MET A 157 -6.67 38.08 23.13
C MET A 157 -7.72 39.15 23.50
N ALA A 158 -8.66 39.45 22.58
CA ALA A 158 -9.74 40.41 22.85
C ALA A 158 -10.79 39.86 23.83
N ALA A 159 -11.02 38.54 23.81
CA ALA A 159 -11.97 37.87 24.70
C ALA A 159 -11.37 37.58 26.10
N PHE A 160 -10.05 37.65 26.26
CA PHE A 160 -9.38 37.45 27.54
C PHE A 160 -9.55 38.68 28.45
N ASN A 161 -10.33 38.53 29.53
CA ASN A 161 -10.65 39.60 30.49
C ASN A 161 -9.59 39.78 31.61
N GLY A 162 -8.30 39.59 31.30
CA GLY A 162 -7.21 39.80 32.25
C GLY A 162 -7.04 41.29 32.60
N LYS A 163 -7.32 41.69 33.85
CA LYS A 163 -7.05 43.05 34.35
C LYS A 163 -5.55 43.24 34.60
N GLY A 164 -4.78 43.53 33.56
CA GLY A 164 -3.36 43.88 33.65
C GLY A 164 -2.64 43.78 32.31
N ALA A 165 -1.40 44.25 32.24
CA ALA A 165 -0.50 44.06 31.08
C ALA A 165 0.00 42.60 30.95
N GLY A 166 -0.90 41.64 31.17
CA GLY A 166 -0.66 40.22 31.00
C GLY A 166 -0.61 39.89 29.52
N GLY A 167 0.58 39.52 29.04
CA GLY A 167 0.83 39.23 27.63
C GLY A 167 0.19 37.92 27.16
N GLU A 168 0.50 37.56 25.91
CA GLU A 168 0.13 36.29 25.26
C GLU A 168 0.23 35.05 26.19
N ALA A 169 1.26 35.00 27.02
CA ALA A 169 1.51 33.90 27.96
C ALA A 169 0.37 33.62 28.94
N GLU A 170 -0.26 34.66 29.49
CA GLU A 170 -1.34 34.47 30.47
C GLU A 170 -2.61 33.94 29.79
N ALA A 171 -2.91 34.41 28.58
CA ALA A 171 -4.08 33.98 27.83
C ALA A 171 -3.99 32.52 27.39
N ILE A 172 -2.80 32.09 26.92
CA ILE A 172 -2.58 30.69 26.50
C ILE A 172 -2.56 29.75 27.70
N ASN A 173 -1.92 30.14 28.80
CA ASN A 173 -1.90 29.33 30.00
C ASN A 173 -3.29 29.20 30.63
N ASP A 174 -4.08 30.29 30.65
CA ASP A 174 -5.50 30.23 31.08
C ASP A 174 -6.33 29.29 30.20
N LEU A 175 -6.13 29.33 28.88
CA LEU A 175 -6.83 28.44 27.96
C LEU A 175 -6.47 26.96 28.21
N TRP A 176 -5.19 26.65 28.42
CA TRP A 176 -4.76 25.29 28.75
C TRP A 176 -5.40 24.78 30.05
N ASN A 177 -5.36 25.59 31.10
CA ASN A 177 -5.97 25.24 32.39
C ASN A 177 -7.49 25.06 32.27
N ALA A 178 -8.18 25.91 31.51
CA ALA A 178 -9.60 25.75 31.23
C ALA A 178 -9.93 24.43 30.51
N CYS A 179 -9.08 23.97 29.58
CA CYS A 179 -9.25 22.67 28.93
C CYS A 179 -9.07 21.50 29.92
N LEU A 180 -8.13 21.60 30.85
CA LEU A 180 -7.93 20.59 31.89
C LEU A 180 -9.09 20.54 32.89
N GLU A 181 -9.50 21.71 33.39
CA GLU A 181 -10.65 21.87 34.28
C GLU A 181 -11.93 21.31 33.65
N GLY A 182 -12.22 21.68 32.40
CA GLY A 182 -13.43 21.24 31.68
C GLY A 182 -13.49 19.74 31.42
N LEU A 183 -12.33 19.07 31.35
CA LEU A 183 -12.23 17.62 31.17
C LEU A 183 -12.03 16.85 32.49
N GLU A 184 -11.97 17.55 33.64
CA GLU A 184 -11.65 17.00 34.97
C GLU A 184 -10.32 16.24 34.98
N LEU A 185 -9.29 16.84 34.39
CA LEU A 185 -7.96 16.25 34.29
C LEU A 185 -6.97 17.00 35.18
N ASP A 186 -6.33 16.28 36.10
CA ASP A 186 -5.16 16.79 36.80
C ASP A 186 -3.93 16.64 35.92
N HIS A 187 -3.23 17.75 35.66
CA HIS A 187 -1.93 17.70 35.00
C HIS A 187 -0.85 17.26 35.99
N TYR A 188 -0.83 15.96 36.32
CA TYR A 188 0.31 15.34 36.98
C TYR A 188 1.42 15.10 35.95
N LEU A 189 2.42 15.97 35.94
CA LEU A 189 3.74 15.69 35.37
C LEU A 189 4.42 14.64 36.26
N LEU A 190 4.01 13.37 36.15
CA LEU A 190 4.93 12.29 36.53
C LEU A 190 6.07 12.35 35.52
N HIS A 191 7.22 12.88 35.94
CA HIS A 191 8.40 12.86 35.09
C HIS A 191 8.70 11.39 34.79
N PRO A 192 8.95 11.03 33.53
CA PRO A 192 9.34 9.66 33.15
C PRO A 192 10.47 9.08 34.03
N GLU A 193 11.36 9.95 34.53
CA GLU A 193 12.47 9.64 35.43
C GLU A 193 12.03 9.19 36.83
N GLU A 194 10.91 9.69 37.36
CA GLU A 194 10.37 9.25 38.66
C GLU A 194 9.87 7.79 38.62
N LEU A 195 9.57 7.27 37.42
CA LEU A 195 9.20 5.87 37.20
C LEU A 195 10.43 4.95 37.00
N VAL A 196 11.62 5.50 36.75
CA VAL A 196 12.84 4.72 36.49
C VAL A 196 13.38 4.08 37.77
N ASP A 197 13.24 4.76 38.91
CA ASP A 197 13.74 4.31 40.21
C ASP A 197 12.70 3.50 41.03
N LEU A 198 11.57 3.14 40.43
CA LEU A 198 10.54 2.36 41.12
C LEU A 198 10.99 0.92 41.34
N SER A 199 11.13 0.54 42.61
CA SER A 199 11.27 -0.87 42.98
C SER A 199 9.97 -1.63 42.65
N ALA A 200 10.08 -2.96 42.46
CA ALA A 200 8.91 -3.81 42.21
C ALA A 200 7.84 -3.68 43.31
N GLU A 201 8.26 -3.48 44.57
CA GLU A 201 7.38 -3.26 45.71
C GLU A 201 6.67 -1.89 45.63
N GLN A 202 7.37 -0.83 45.20
CA GLN A 202 6.79 0.50 45.03
C GLN A 202 5.78 0.56 43.88
N ALA A 203 6.12 -0.05 42.74
CA ALA A 203 5.22 -0.20 41.61
C ALA A 203 3.94 -0.96 42.01
N GLN A 204 4.09 -2.04 42.79
CA GLN A 204 2.97 -2.81 43.31
C GLN A 204 2.08 -2.00 44.26
N GLN A 205 2.67 -1.20 45.16
CA GLN A 205 1.92 -0.37 46.10
C GLN A 205 1.08 0.70 45.36
N MET A 206 1.67 1.39 44.38
CA MET A 206 0.93 2.36 43.54
C MET A 206 -0.24 1.72 42.80
N LEU A 207 -0.08 0.49 42.32
CA LEU A 207 -1.12 -0.26 41.62
C LEU A 207 -2.26 -0.71 42.53
N ILE A 208 -1.97 -1.12 43.77
CA ILE A 208 -2.99 -1.44 44.78
C ILE A 208 -3.83 -0.21 45.08
N GLU A 209 -3.19 0.95 45.24
CA GLU A 209 -3.87 2.24 45.44
C GLU A 209 -4.74 2.64 44.24
N LEU A 210 -4.27 2.38 43.00
CA LEU A 210 -4.99 2.70 41.77
C LEU A 210 -6.18 1.77 41.46
N LEU A 211 -6.10 0.49 41.85
CA LEU A 211 -7.09 -0.53 41.48
C LEU A 211 -8.06 -0.90 42.61
N GLY A 212 -7.75 -0.55 43.85
CA GLY A 212 -8.62 -0.81 45.01
C GLY A 212 -8.80 -2.30 45.34
N GLU A 213 -7.89 -3.18 44.92
CA GLU A 213 -7.96 -4.63 45.19
C GLU A 213 -7.14 -5.02 46.43
N GLU A 214 -7.75 -5.78 47.35
CA GLU A 214 -7.07 -6.34 48.54
C GLU A 214 -6.15 -7.52 48.20
N GLN A 215 -5.05 -7.65 48.95
CA GLN A 215 -4.05 -8.71 48.78
C GLN A 215 -4.66 -10.11 48.97
N SER A 216 -4.26 -11.05 48.11
CA SER A 216 -4.56 -12.48 48.24
C SER A 216 -3.28 -13.26 48.51
N ASP A 217 -3.37 -14.17 49.48
CA ASP A 217 -2.30 -14.73 50.32
C ASP A 217 -1.21 -15.61 49.64
N ASN A 218 -0.95 -15.49 48.34
CA ASN A 218 0.12 -16.31 47.71
C ASN A 218 0.76 -15.81 46.41
N GLN A 219 0.35 -14.68 45.81
CA GLN A 219 1.02 -14.07 44.63
C GLN A 219 0.80 -12.55 44.60
N PRO A 220 1.81 -11.74 44.20
CA PRO A 220 1.63 -10.30 43.96
C PRO A 220 0.47 -10.05 42.99
N VAL A 221 -0.42 -9.11 43.33
CA VAL A 221 -1.59 -8.75 42.50
C VAL A 221 -1.16 -8.32 41.09
N ILE A 222 -0.05 -7.60 40.99
CA ILE A 222 0.53 -7.13 39.72
C ILE A 222 0.92 -8.28 38.78
N ASP A 223 1.44 -9.39 39.29
CA ASP A 223 1.82 -10.54 38.47
C ASP A 223 0.60 -11.21 37.85
N ARG A 224 -0.50 -11.28 38.61
CA ARG A 224 -1.78 -11.82 38.11
C ARG A 224 -2.34 -10.93 37.00
N ILE A 225 -2.24 -9.61 37.14
CA ILE A 225 -2.67 -8.65 36.12
C ILE A 225 -1.84 -8.82 34.85
N ILE A 226 -0.50 -8.82 34.98
CA ILE A 226 0.42 -9.02 33.86
C ILE A 226 0.13 -10.33 33.13
N ARG A 227 -0.03 -11.45 33.87
CA ARG A 227 -0.35 -12.75 33.28
C ARG A 227 -1.68 -12.72 32.54
N LYS A 228 -2.72 -12.15 33.15
CA LYS A 228 -4.06 -12.07 32.54
C LYS A 228 -4.04 -11.23 31.27
N GLU A 229 -3.40 -10.07 31.33
CA GLU A 229 -3.28 -9.15 30.20
C GLU A 229 -2.45 -9.75 29.07
N SER A 230 -1.26 -10.26 29.38
CA SER A 230 -0.36 -10.93 28.43
C SER A 230 -1.07 -12.10 27.73
N ASN A 231 -1.77 -12.94 28.48
CA ASN A 231 -2.55 -14.05 27.90
C ASN A 231 -3.69 -13.58 26.99
N ASN A 232 -4.38 -12.50 27.36
CA ASN A 232 -5.44 -11.92 26.53
C ASN A 232 -4.87 -11.35 25.22
N LEU A 233 -3.79 -10.58 25.29
CA LEU A 233 -3.10 -10.02 24.13
C LEU A 233 -2.54 -11.11 23.21
N LEU A 234 -1.90 -12.14 23.79
CA LEU A 234 -1.40 -13.29 23.05
C LEU A 234 -2.54 -14.03 22.34
N ALA A 235 -3.67 -14.26 23.03
CA ALA A 235 -4.83 -14.90 22.43
C ALA A 235 -5.43 -14.07 21.28
N GLN A 236 -5.55 -12.76 21.45
CA GLN A 236 -6.00 -11.84 20.40
C GLN A 236 -5.08 -11.87 19.18
N LEU A 237 -3.76 -11.82 19.39
CA LEU A 237 -2.77 -11.83 18.32
C LEU A 237 -2.75 -13.18 17.59
N LEU A 238 -2.87 -14.30 18.31
CA LEU A 238 -2.97 -15.64 17.70
C LEU A 238 -4.27 -15.84 16.91
N GLU A 239 -5.40 -15.27 17.36
CA GLU A 239 -6.69 -15.35 16.64
C GLU A 239 -6.72 -14.55 15.33
N ARG A 240 -5.78 -13.62 15.14
CA ARG A 240 -5.55 -12.86 13.90
C ARG A 240 -4.76 -13.65 12.86
N VAL A 241 -4.00 -14.67 13.28
CA VAL A 241 -3.21 -15.49 12.34
C VAL A 241 -4.14 -16.28 11.41
N GLY A 242 -3.97 -16.09 10.11
CA GLY A 242 -4.82 -16.62 9.04
C GLY A 242 -6.13 -15.84 8.81
N ARG A 243 -6.38 -14.75 9.54
CA ARG A 243 -7.40 -13.73 9.17
C ARG A 243 -6.75 -12.56 8.44
N ASP A 244 -5.84 -11.88 9.14
CA ASP A 244 -5.17 -10.65 8.71
C ASP A 244 -3.65 -10.66 9.01
N LEU A 245 -3.16 -11.71 9.68
CA LEU A 245 -1.73 -11.92 9.95
C LEU A 245 -1.25 -13.28 9.44
N THR A 246 -0.03 -13.34 8.92
CA THR A 246 0.70 -14.61 8.73
C THR A 246 1.56 -14.91 9.97
N LEU A 247 2.23 -16.07 10.02
CA LEU A 247 3.21 -16.35 11.07
C LEU A 247 4.34 -15.30 11.07
N ALA A 248 4.82 -14.90 9.89
CA ALA A 248 5.78 -13.81 9.78
C ALA A 248 5.24 -12.50 10.36
N GLY A 249 3.94 -12.20 10.15
CA GLY A 249 3.28 -11.03 10.75
C GLY A 249 3.18 -11.11 12.27
N PHE A 250 2.86 -12.28 12.82
CA PHE A 250 2.89 -12.52 14.26
C PHE A 250 4.31 -12.31 14.83
N LEU A 251 5.33 -12.87 14.19
CA LEU A 251 6.72 -12.74 14.65
C LEU A 251 7.20 -11.30 14.57
N GLN A 252 6.86 -10.56 13.51
CA GLN A 252 7.17 -9.14 13.41
C GLN A 252 6.54 -8.35 14.57
N ALA A 253 5.28 -8.64 14.93
CA ALA A 253 4.59 -7.95 16.03
C ALA A 253 5.27 -8.15 17.41
N VAL A 254 5.99 -9.26 17.59
CA VAL A 254 6.64 -9.62 18.87
C VAL A 254 8.16 -9.44 18.84
N THR A 255 8.78 -9.36 17.66
CA THR A 255 10.26 -9.28 17.53
C THR A 255 10.73 -8.01 16.85
N GLY A 256 9.84 -7.25 16.20
CA GLY A 256 10.19 -6.12 15.35
C GLY A 256 10.84 -6.52 14.01
N GLN A 257 11.15 -7.80 13.80
CA GLN A 257 11.86 -8.28 12.60
C GLN A 257 10.87 -8.78 11.56
N ASP A 258 10.87 -8.18 10.37
CA ASP A 258 10.08 -8.66 9.24
C ASP A 258 10.88 -9.64 8.39
N VAL A 259 10.66 -10.94 8.61
CA VAL A 259 11.32 -12.01 7.83
C VAL A 259 10.99 -11.96 6.33
N ARG A 260 9.92 -11.27 5.93
CA ARG A 260 9.55 -11.13 4.51
C ARG A 260 10.53 -10.23 3.76
N GLU A 261 11.21 -9.31 4.43
CA GLU A 261 12.26 -8.48 3.82
C GLU A 261 13.40 -9.35 3.28
N GLU A 262 13.74 -10.43 3.98
CA GLU A 262 14.81 -11.34 3.58
C GLU A 262 14.34 -12.44 2.61
N LEU A 263 13.09 -12.90 2.75
CA LEU A 263 12.48 -13.91 1.89
C LEU A 263 12.21 -13.39 0.47
N ARG A 264 11.74 -12.14 0.33
CA ARG A 264 11.28 -11.58 -0.95
C ARG A 264 12.36 -11.60 -2.03
N PRO A 265 13.61 -11.17 -1.81
CA PRO A 265 14.67 -11.23 -2.83
C PRO A 265 14.90 -12.64 -3.38
N THR A 266 14.87 -13.66 -2.53
CA THR A 266 15.01 -15.07 -2.92
C THR A 266 13.84 -15.52 -3.78
N LEU A 267 12.61 -15.27 -3.32
CA LEU A 267 11.39 -15.62 -4.05
C LEU A 267 11.32 -14.91 -5.41
N LEU A 268 11.59 -13.60 -5.44
CA LEU A 268 11.59 -12.79 -6.65
C LEU A 268 12.56 -13.31 -7.72
N ARG A 269 13.77 -13.72 -7.31
CA ARG A 269 14.77 -14.29 -8.24
C ARG A 269 14.26 -15.57 -8.89
N GLN A 270 13.67 -16.46 -8.11
CA GLN A 270 13.16 -17.75 -8.58
C GLN A 270 11.93 -17.57 -9.48
N VAL A 271 11.00 -16.72 -9.05
CA VAL A 271 9.79 -16.38 -9.80
C VAL A 271 10.13 -15.69 -11.13
N ALA A 272 11.02 -14.70 -11.11
CA ALA A 272 11.45 -13.99 -12.32
C ALA A 272 12.17 -14.93 -13.30
N GLY A 273 12.99 -15.85 -12.78
CA GLY A 273 13.66 -16.87 -13.59
C GLY A 273 12.68 -17.85 -14.24
N TYR A 274 11.73 -18.38 -13.48
CA TYR A 274 10.75 -19.35 -13.98
C TYR A 274 9.77 -18.74 -14.99
N LEU A 275 9.35 -17.50 -14.76
CA LEU A 275 8.38 -16.82 -15.62
C LEU A 275 9.02 -16.10 -16.81
N ASP A 276 10.35 -16.12 -16.93
CA ASP A 276 11.10 -15.48 -18.00
C ASP A 276 10.61 -15.95 -19.39
N GLN A 277 10.41 -14.98 -20.29
CA GLN A 277 9.93 -15.24 -21.65
C GLN A 277 11.10 -15.42 -22.63
N GLY A 278 12.26 -15.86 -22.13
CA GLY A 278 13.51 -15.94 -22.88
C GLY A 278 14.20 -14.60 -23.06
N LEU A 279 13.96 -13.63 -22.17
CA LEU A 279 14.68 -12.36 -22.12
C LEU A 279 16.03 -12.55 -21.43
N ALA A 280 16.07 -13.39 -20.38
CA ALA A 280 17.29 -13.73 -19.68
C ALA A 280 18.18 -14.65 -20.53
N SER A 281 19.50 -14.39 -20.49
CA SER A 281 20.49 -15.23 -21.13
C SER A 281 20.59 -16.61 -20.47
N TRP A 282 20.38 -16.63 -19.14
CA TRP A 282 20.32 -17.80 -18.27
C TRP A 282 18.86 -18.19 -18.09
N ARG A 283 18.50 -19.38 -18.57
CA ARG A 283 17.14 -19.91 -18.45
C ARG A 283 17.09 -20.86 -17.26
N SER A 284 16.00 -20.85 -16.50
CA SER A 284 15.72 -21.94 -15.56
C SER A 284 15.60 -23.24 -16.37
N GLY A 285 16.47 -24.19 -16.08
CA GLY A 285 16.44 -25.51 -16.72
C GLY A 285 15.16 -26.28 -16.35
N ASP A 286 14.67 -27.03 -17.32
CA ASP A 286 13.41 -27.80 -17.37
C ASP A 286 12.12 -27.02 -17.59
N SER A 287 11.72 -26.98 -18.86
CA SER A 287 10.52 -26.31 -19.35
C SER A 287 9.28 -27.22 -19.38
N GLY A 288 9.28 -28.31 -18.59
CA GLY A 288 8.21 -29.33 -18.56
C GLY A 288 7.70 -29.70 -17.17
N GLN A 289 8.32 -29.21 -16.09
CA GLN A 289 7.84 -29.45 -14.71
C GLN A 289 7.22 -28.17 -14.12
N GLY A 290 6.32 -28.33 -13.13
CA GLY A 290 5.71 -27.22 -12.40
C GLY A 290 6.73 -26.36 -11.65
N PHE A 291 6.31 -25.18 -11.21
CA PHE A 291 7.22 -24.22 -10.56
C PHE A 291 7.81 -24.77 -9.26
N TYR A 292 6.99 -25.42 -8.43
CA TYR A 292 7.41 -26.00 -7.17
C TYR A 292 8.48 -27.09 -7.36
N ALA A 293 8.26 -28.02 -8.29
CA ALA A 293 9.22 -29.07 -8.60
C ALA A 293 10.57 -28.50 -9.07
N THR A 294 10.52 -27.49 -9.93
CA THR A 294 11.71 -26.78 -10.43
C THR A 294 12.44 -26.08 -9.29
N TRP A 295 11.71 -25.36 -8.43
CA TRP A 295 12.26 -24.66 -7.28
C TRP A 295 12.90 -25.63 -6.28
N ARG A 296 12.20 -26.70 -5.89
CA ARG A 296 12.69 -27.69 -4.92
C ARG A 296 14.02 -28.30 -5.37
N ARG A 297 14.12 -28.71 -6.64
CA ARG A 297 15.35 -29.27 -7.21
C ARG A 297 16.52 -28.28 -7.13
N ILE A 298 16.27 -27.01 -7.43
CA ILE A 298 17.29 -25.95 -7.36
C ILE A 298 17.67 -25.67 -5.90
N ALA A 299 16.68 -25.56 -5.00
CA ALA A 299 16.88 -25.22 -3.59
C ALA A 299 17.70 -26.28 -2.85
N VAL A 300 17.47 -27.57 -3.10
CA VAL A 300 18.24 -28.68 -2.51
C VAL A 300 19.71 -28.66 -2.96
N GLN A 301 19.99 -28.15 -4.16
CA GLN A 301 21.32 -28.12 -4.76
C GLN A 301 21.99 -26.74 -4.72
N ASP A 302 21.43 -25.77 -3.99
CA ASP A 302 21.83 -24.37 -4.10
C ASP A 302 23.24 -24.13 -3.54
N PRO A 303 24.23 -23.75 -4.38
CA PRO A 303 25.56 -23.38 -3.91
C PRO A 303 25.62 -21.97 -3.31
N GLY A 304 24.53 -21.20 -3.36
CA GLY A 304 24.45 -19.82 -2.92
C GLY A 304 24.27 -19.60 -1.41
N TRP A 305 24.32 -20.68 -0.61
CA TRP A 305 24.22 -20.65 0.86
C TRP A 305 22.96 -19.94 1.42
N VAL A 306 21.90 -19.81 0.61
CA VAL A 306 20.66 -19.09 0.97
C VAL A 306 20.03 -19.62 2.27
N PHE A 307 20.22 -20.92 2.55
CA PHE A 307 19.66 -21.60 3.71
C PHE A 307 20.73 -22.00 4.75
N GLU A 308 22.00 -21.60 4.60
CA GLU A 308 23.12 -22.12 5.43
C GLU A 308 22.93 -21.87 6.94
N GLU A 309 22.27 -20.76 7.30
CA GLU A 309 21.97 -20.42 8.70
C GLU A 309 20.68 -21.03 9.24
N MET A 310 19.97 -21.86 8.46
CA MET A 310 18.69 -22.45 8.84
C MET A 310 18.91 -23.85 9.41
N ALA A 311 18.38 -24.14 10.60
CA ALA A 311 18.49 -25.49 11.15
C ALA A 311 17.70 -26.49 10.29
N ASP A 312 18.29 -27.66 10.00
CA ASP A 312 17.67 -28.81 9.34
C ASP A 312 16.96 -28.54 7.99
N TRP A 313 17.35 -27.47 7.29
CA TRP A 313 16.69 -27.06 6.03
C TRP A 313 16.76 -28.13 4.94
N GLN A 314 17.89 -28.86 4.84
CA GLN A 314 18.06 -29.94 3.87
C GLN A 314 17.06 -31.06 4.12
N SER A 315 17.04 -31.57 5.35
CA SER A 315 16.09 -32.59 5.80
C SER A 315 14.64 -32.14 5.60
N HIS A 316 14.35 -30.87 5.86
CA HIS A 316 13.02 -30.30 5.62
C HIS A 316 12.65 -30.37 4.13
N LEU A 317 13.46 -29.82 3.22
CA LEU A 317 13.20 -29.82 1.77
C LEU A 317 13.15 -31.24 1.17
N GLU A 318 13.95 -32.16 1.69
CA GLU A 318 13.95 -33.57 1.29
C GLU A 318 12.65 -34.27 1.72
N SER A 319 12.10 -33.92 2.88
CA SER A 319 10.85 -34.50 3.40
C SER A 319 9.58 -34.03 2.69
N LEU A 320 9.66 -32.97 1.89
CA LEU A 320 8.48 -32.40 1.24
C LEU A 320 7.84 -33.36 0.21
N PRO A 321 6.51 -33.43 0.13
CA PRO A 321 5.81 -34.19 -0.92
C PRO A 321 6.15 -33.71 -2.34
N GLU A 322 5.91 -34.56 -3.34
CA GLU A 322 5.99 -34.17 -4.76
C GLU A 322 4.79 -33.31 -5.20
N ASP A 323 3.59 -33.57 -4.65
CA ASP A 323 2.39 -32.79 -4.95
C ASP A 323 2.39 -31.45 -4.18
N PRO A 324 2.37 -30.30 -4.87
CA PRO A 324 2.35 -28.98 -4.23
C PRO A 324 1.12 -28.76 -3.32
N MET A 325 -0.01 -29.42 -3.60
CA MET A 325 -1.19 -29.30 -2.72
C MET A 325 -0.97 -30.01 -1.38
N GLU A 326 -0.31 -31.18 -1.39
CA GLU A 326 0.05 -31.88 -0.15
C GLU A 326 1.13 -31.13 0.63
N VAL A 327 2.02 -30.42 -0.05
CA VAL A 327 2.99 -29.51 0.60
C VAL A 327 2.26 -28.43 1.37
N ILE A 328 1.30 -27.74 0.75
CA ILE A 328 0.49 -26.70 1.43
C ILE A 328 -0.20 -27.28 2.66
N ILE A 329 -0.85 -28.44 2.54
CA ILE A 329 -1.55 -29.09 3.66
C ILE A 329 -0.56 -29.46 4.78
N THR A 330 0.60 -30.01 4.42
CA THR A 330 1.64 -30.42 5.37
C THR A 330 2.20 -29.23 6.13
N GLU A 331 2.51 -28.14 5.43
CA GLU A 331 3.04 -26.91 6.04
C GLU A 331 2.00 -26.21 6.91
N LEU A 332 0.75 -26.08 6.47
CA LEU A 332 -0.33 -25.51 7.30
C LEU A 332 -0.57 -26.30 8.59
N ARG A 333 -0.45 -27.63 8.54
CA ARG A 333 -0.51 -28.49 9.73
C ARG A 333 0.72 -28.28 10.62
N ARG A 334 1.91 -28.19 10.04
CA ARG A 334 3.16 -27.97 10.76
C ARG A 334 3.18 -26.63 11.51
N LEU A 335 2.61 -25.58 10.90
CA LEU A 335 2.38 -24.28 11.53
C LEU A 335 1.40 -24.36 12.72
N GLY A 336 0.61 -25.43 12.85
CA GLY A 336 -0.41 -25.58 13.89
C GLY A 336 -1.66 -24.73 13.66
N LEU A 337 -1.95 -24.37 12.40
CA LEU A 337 -3.07 -23.50 12.05
C LEU A 337 -4.38 -24.30 11.96
N ARG A 338 -5.46 -23.80 12.55
CA ARG A 338 -6.80 -24.41 12.43
C ARG A 338 -7.31 -24.35 10.98
N GLN A 339 -7.99 -25.40 10.52
CA GLN A 339 -8.39 -25.57 9.11
C GLN A 339 -9.23 -24.41 8.57
N GLU A 340 -10.08 -23.80 9.42
CA GLU A 340 -10.96 -22.69 9.03
C GLU A 340 -10.17 -21.42 8.67
N ARG A 341 -8.89 -21.36 9.02
CA ARG A 341 -7.99 -20.24 8.74
C ARG A 341 -7.14 -20.44 7.49
N TRP A 342 -7.13 -21.63 6.91
CA TRP A 342 -6.21 -21.98 5.83
C TRP A 342 -6.43 -21.14 4.58
N ALA A 343 -7.68 -20.95 4.16
CA ALA A 343 -8.03 -20.12 3.01
C ALA A 343 -7.55 -18.66 3.17
N GLY A 344 -7.81 -18.05 4.33
CA GLY A 344 -7.36 -16.69 4.64
C GLY A 344 -5.84 -16.58 4.67
N TYR A 345 -5.15 -17.57 5.24
CA TYR A 345 -3.69 -17.62 5.27
C TYR A 345 -3.08 -17.67 3.85
N LEU A 346 -3.63 -18.51 2.96
CA LEU A 346 -3.20 -18.56 1.56
C LEU A 346 -3.46 -17.25 0.82
N GLY A 347 -4.58 -16.58 1.11
CA GLY A 347 -4.87 -15.24 0.61
C GLY A 347 -3.80 -14.23 1.00
N LEU A 348 -3.39 -14.22 2.28
CA LEU A 348 -2.33 -13.34 2.76
C LEU A 348 -0.97 -13.65 2.10
N LEU A 349 -0.62 -14.93 1.90
CA LEU A 349 0.59 -15.32 1.16
C LEU A 349 0.56 -14.83 -0.29
N ALA A 350 -0.58 -14.96 -0.97
CA ALA A 350 -0.77 -14.50 -2.34
C ALA A 350 -0.59 -12.97 -2.47
N LEU A 351 -1.01 -12.22 -1.45
CA LEU A 351 -0.95 -10.76 -1.40
C LEU A 351 0.42 -10.21 -0.98
N GLN A 352 1.40 -11.05 -0.63
CA GLN A 352 2.75 -10.58 -0.32
C GLN A 352 3.44 -9.95 -1.55
N LEU A 353 3.19 -10.49 -2.75
CA LEU A 353 3.73 -10.01 -4.02
C LEU A 353 2.62 -10.00 -5.09
N PRO A 354 1.62 -9.11 -4.98
CA PRO A 354 0.36 -9.21 -5.74
C PRO A 354 0.55 -9.14 -7.26
N GLY A 355 1.61 -8.45 -7.73
CA GLY A 355 1.96 -8.43 -9.15
C GLY A 355 2.47 -9.78 -9.68
N TRP A 356 3.32 -10.47 -8.90
CA TRP A 356 3.89 -11.76 -9.31
C TRP A 356 2.91 -12.92 -9.13
N SER A 357 2.18 -12.95 -8.01
CA SER A 357 1.12 -13.93 -7.77
C SER A 357 -0.02 -13.76 -8.79
N GLY A 358 -0.41 -12.52 -9.10
CA GLY A 358 -1.35 -12.22 -10.17
C GLY A 358 -0.88 -12.74 -11.53
N MET A 359 0.42 -12.67 -11.83
CA MET A 359 0.97 -13.22 -13.07
C MET A 359 0.91 -14.77 -13.13
N PHE A 360 1.12 -15.45 -12.00
CA PHE A 360 0.90 -16.91 -11.91
C PHE A 360 -0.55 -17.27 -12.18
N LEU A 361 -1.49 -16.61 -11.48
CA LEU A 361 -2.92 -16.85 -11.65
C LEU A 361 -3.39 -16.53 -13.08
N TRP A 362 -2.97 -15.40 -13.63
CA TRP A 362 -3.32 -15.02 -15.00
C TRP A 362 -2.82 -16.04 -16.03
N ARG A 363 -1.59 -16.54 -15.90
CA ARG A 363 -1.04 -17.56 -16.81
C ARG A 363 -1.75 -18.92 -16.66
N GLN A 364 -2.14 -19.30 -15.45
CA GLN A 364 -2.96 -20.50 -15.23
C GLN A 364 -4.30 -20.40 -15.97
N LEU A 365 -4.96 -19.25 -15.92
CA LEU A 365 -6.24 -19.01 -16.58
C LEU A 365 -6.10 -18.84 -18.11
N HIS A 366 -4.91 -18.51 -18.62
CA HIS A 366 -4.67 -18.22 -20.04
C HIS A 366 -3.50 -19.05 -20.64
N PRO A 367 -3.60 -20.40 -20.66
CA PRO A 367 -2.51 -21.26 -21.11
C PRO A 367 -2.15 -21.10 -22.59
N ALA A 368 -3.09 -20.61 -23.43
CA ALA A 368 -2.89 -20.41 -24.86
C ALA A 368 -2.35 -19.00 -25.23
N ALA A 369 -2.06 -18.14 -24.25
CA ALA A 369 -1.63 -16.77 -24.52
C ALA A 369 -0.22 -16.71 -25.16
N PRO A 370 0.06 -15.76 -26.08
CA PRO A 370 1.38 -15.61 -26.69
C PRO A 370 2.46 -15.29 -25.64
N GLY A 371 3.52 -16.11 -25.59
CA GLY A 371 4.58 -15.97 -24.58
C GLY A 371 4.33 -16.74 -23.28
N ALA A 372 3.22 -17.50 -23.19
CA ALA A 372 3.16 -18.65 -22.29
C ALA A 372 4.26 -19.62 -22.74
N GLY A 373 5.32 -19.75 -21.95
CA GLY A 373 6.35 -20.76 -22.18
C GLY A 373 5.75 -22.16 -22.14
N SER A 374 6.53 -23.19 -22.50
CA SER A 374 6.05 -24.58 -22.49
C SER A 374 5.80 -25.15 -21.09
N GLY A 375 6.07 -24.39 -20.02
CA GLY A 375 5.88 -24.83 -18.64
C GLY A 375 4.45 -24.62 -18.15
N GLN A 376 3.91 -25.62 -17.44
CA GLN A 376 2.60 -25.55 -16.80
C GLN A 376 2.68 -24.63 -15.57
N VAL A 377 2.24 -23.38 -15.73
CA VAL A 377 2.19 -22.41 -14.63
C VAL A 377 0.93 -22.66 -13.80
N GLN A 378 1.07 -22.94 -12.51
CA GLN A 378 -0.05 -23.14 -11.59
C GLN A 378 0.14 -22.29 -10.32
N MET A 379 -0.95 -21.71 -9.84
CA MET A 379 -0.98 -20.89 -8.63
C MET A 379 -0.70 -21.72 -7.37
N VAL A 380 -1.09 -23.01 -7.36
CA VAL A 380 -0.77 -23.94 -6.27
C VAL A 380 0.74 -24.11 -6.09
N ASP A 381 1.52 -24.14 -7.18
CA ASP A 381 2.97 -24.23 -7.10
C ASP A 381 3.57 -22.99 -6.43
N TYR A 382 3.09 -21.81 -6.81
CA TYR A 382 3.55 -20.54 -6.24
C TYR A 382 3.29 -20.49 -4.73
N LEU A 383 2.07 -20.85 -4.30
CA LEU A 383 1.70 -20.84 -2.89
C LEU A 383 2.47 -21.89 -2.08
N ALA A 384 2.73 -23.06 -2.66
CA ALA A 384 3.56 -24.10 -2.03
C ALA A 384 4.98 -23.58 -1.75
N VAL A 385 5.61 -22.89 -2.70
CA VAL A 385 6.92 -22.27 -2.49
C VAL A 385 6.85 -21.16 -1.44
N CYS A 386 5.81 -20.32 -1.48
CA CYS A 386 5.66 -19.22 -0.51
C CYS A 386 5.56 -19.71 0.93
N ILE A 387 4.73 -20.73 1.20
CA ILE A 387 4.53 -21.23 2.56
C ILE A 387 5.77 -21.95 3.10
N VAL A 388 6.47 -22.71 2.25
CA VAL A 388 7.72 -23.39 2.64
C VAL A 388 8.80 -22.36 2.97
N LEU A 389 8.98 -21.34 2.12
CA LEU A 389 9.94 -20.28 2.40
C LEU A 389 9.57 -19.49 3.66
N GLU A 390 8.29 -19.11 3.83
CA GLU A 390 7.87 -18.39 5.04
C GLU A 390 8.18 -19.21 6.29
N HIS A 391 7.89 -20.51 6.27
CA HIS A 391 8.24 -21.40 7.37
C HIS A 391 9.74 -21.40 7.62
N LEU A 392 10.57 -21.72 6.63
CA LEU A 392 12.03 -21.81 6.82
C LEU A 392 12.63 -20.53 7.43
N TYR A 393 12.20 -19.35 6.98
CA TYR A 393 12.67 -18.08 7.54
C TYR A 393 12.11 -17.81 8.96
N CYS A 394 10.84 -18.16 9.22
CA CYS A 394 10.28 -18.11 10.58
C CYS A 394 10.99 -19.08 11.53
N GLN A 395 11.32 -20.28 11.06
CA GLN A 395 12.03 -21.32 11.80
C GLN A 395 13.42 -20.83 12.20
N ARG A 396 14.16 -20.20 11.28
CA ARG A 396 15.46 -19.59 11.60
C ARG A 396 15.33 -18.54 12.69
N LEU A 397 14.33 -17.66 12.59
CA LEU A 397 14.10 -16.61 13.59
C LEU A 397 13.75 -17.19 14.97
N CYS A 398 12.80 -18.12 15.03
CA CYS A 398 12.40 -18.79 16.27
C CYS A 398 13.54 -19.61 16.89
N THR A 399 14.33 -20.30 16.07
CA THR A 399 15.49 -21.07 16.54
C THR A 399 16.56 -20.15 17.13
N ARG A 400 16.86 -19.03 16.46
CA ARG A 400 17.85 -18.05 16.91
C ARG A 400 17.44 -17.36 18.21
N LEU A 401 16.17 -16.98 18.34
CA LEU A 401 15.69 -16.22 19.50
C LEU A 401 15.33 -17.10 20.69
N TRP A 402 14.66 -18.23 20.45
CA TRP A 402 14.02 -19.03 21.51
C TRP A 402 14.41 -20.51 21.48
N ARG A 403 15.17 -20.96 20.48
CA ARG A 403 15.48 -22.38 20.24
C ARG A 403 14.20 -23.23 20.10
N LEU A 404 13.19 -22.65 19.45
CA LEU A 404 11.89 -23.27 19.23
C LEU A 404 11.64 -23.51 17.75
N GLU A 405 10.82 -24.52 17.46
CA GLU A 405 10.21 -24.65 16.14
C GLU A 405 9.16 -23.56 15.90
N ALA A 406 9.03 -23.14 14.64
CA ALA A 406 8.09 -22.14 14.17
C ALA A 406 6.66 -22.71 14.04
N SER A 407 6.10 -23.13 15.18
CA SER A 407 4.73 -23.62 15.31
C SER A 407 3.92 -22.75 16.26
N LEU A 408 2.68 -22.42 15.90
CA LEU A 408 1.79 -21.60 16.73
C LEU A 408 1.52 -22.22 18.10
N GLU A 409 1.48 -23.56 18.19
CA GLU A 409 1.24 -24.26 19.46
C GLU A 409 2.45 -24.14 20.40
N LEU A 410 3.68 -24.30 19.88
CA LEU A 410 4.90 -24.15 20.67
C LEU A 410 5.15 -22.70 21.08
N ILE A 411 4.92 -21.75 20.17
CA ILE A 411 5.01 -20.31 20.46
C ILE A 411 3.97 -19.93 21.52
N ARG A 412 2.72 -20.41 21.40
CA ARG A 412 1.69 -20.20 22.42
C ARG A 412 2.12 -20.77 23.77
N TRP A 413 2.64 -21.99 23.79
CA TRP A 413 3.11 -22.62 25.03
C TRP A 413 4.24 -21.80 25.66
N TYR A 414 5.23 -21.39 24.87
CA TYR A 414 6.38 -20.59 25.33
C TYR A 414 5.94 -19.28 25.98
N PHE A 415 5.16 -18.45 25.27
CA PHE A 415 4.74 -17.14 25.79
C PHE A 415 3.69 -17.22 26.90
N ARG A 416 2.96 -18.33 27.04
CA ARG A 416 2.12 -18.57 28.21
C ARG A 416 2.93 -18.74 29.49
N HIS A 417 4.13 -19.33 29.40
CA HIS A 417 5.04 -19.48 30.52
C HIS A 417 5.92 -18.22 30.69
N GLY A 418 6.38 -17.63 29.58
CA GLY A 418 7.12 -16.35 29.51
C GLY A 418 6.21 -15.13 29.35
N SER A 419 5.18 -15.00 30.19
CA SER A 419 4.16 -13.94 30.04
C SER A 419 4.72 -12.50 30.15
N ALA A 420 5.75 -12.31 30.98
CA ALA A 420 6.44 -11.03 31.14
C ALA A 420 7.22 -10.65 29.88
N GLU A 421 8.00 -11.59 29.32
CA GLU A 421 8.71 -11.39 28.05
C GLU A 421 7.74 -11.02 26.92
N PHE A 422 6.63 -11.76 26.78
CA PHE A 422 5.62 -11.46 25.75
C PHE A 422 5.08 -10.04 25.90
N LEU A 423 4.71 -9.63 27.12
CA LEU A 423 4.13 -8.31 27.37
C LEU A 423 5.12 -7.19 27.00
N VAL A 424 6.38 -7.32 27.40
CA VAL A 424 7.41 -6.32 27.10
C VAL A 424 7.67 -6.25 25.60
N ARG A 425 7.87 -7.41 24.94
CA ARG A 425 8.09 -7.50 23.49
C ARG A 425 6.93 -6.91 22.68
N TYR A 426 5.70 -7.31 23.01
CA TYR A 426 4.51 -6.79 22.36
C TYR A 426 4.37 -5.29 22.59
N SER A 427 4.67 -4.81 23.80
CA SER A 427 4.57 -3.37 24.11
C SER A 427 5.63 -2.55 23.37
N LEU A 428 6.83 -3.09 23.19
CA LEU A 428 7.93 -2.45 22.44
C LEU A 428 7.62 -2.33 20.94
N TYR A 429 7.13 -3.39 20.30
CA TYR A 429 7.02 -3.45 18.84
C TYR A 429 5.60 -3.20 18.31
N SER A 430 4.57 -3.45 19.12
CA SER A 430 3.16 -3.36 18.71
C SER A 430 2.33 -2.35 19.51
N ALA A 431 2.90 -1.74 20.55
CA ALA A 431 2.26 -0.67 21.31
C ALA A 431 3.15 0.59 21.36
N ARG A 432 2.63 1.66 21.96
CA ARG A 432 3.42 2.85 22.26
C ARG A 432 3.96 2.72 23.68
N LEU A 433 5.28 2.77 23.81
CA LEU A 433 5.98 2.96 25.08
C LEU A 433 6.68 4.33 25.07
N PRO A 434 6.86 4.96 26.24
CA PRO A 434 7.76 6.09 26.39
C PRO A 434 9.20 5.67 26.04
N GLU A 435 10.00 6.64 25.58
CA GLU A 435 11.37 6.40 25.10
C GLU A 435 12.25 5.64 26.10
N TYR A 436 12.20 5.98 27.38
CA TYR A 436 12.97 5.29 28.42
C TYR A 436 12.61 3.80 28.55
N LEU A 437 11.31 3.44 28.55
CA LEU A 437 10.88 2.04 28.57
C LEU A 437 11.21 1.34 27.25
N SER A 438 11.11 2.06 26.12
CA SER A 438 11.53 1.53 24.83
C SER A 438 13.02 1.19 24.82
N SER A 439 13.88 2.05 25.35
CA SER A 439 15.33 1.82 25.45
C SER A 439 15.66 0.63 26.36
N LEU A 440 15.02 0.54 27.54
CA LEU A 440 15.19 -0.58 28.47
C LEU A 440 14.72 -1.91 27.85
N ALA A 441 13.54 -1.90 27.21
CA ALA A 441 13.00 -3.08 26.53
C ALA A 441 13.89 -3.52 25.36
N GLN A 442 14.37 -2.58 24.55
CA GLN A 442 15.28 -2.90 23.46
C GLN A 442 16.57 -3.53 23.98
N HIS A 443 17.20 -2.93 24.99
CA HIS A 443 18.41 -3.46 25.61
C HIS A 443 18.21 -4.89 26.14
N LEU A 444 17.11 -5.13 26.86
CA LEU A 444 16.80 -6.46 27.38
C LEU A 444 16.55 -7.47 26.26
N THR A 445 15.84 -7.09 25.19
CA THR A 445 15.58 -7.98 24.04
C THR A 445 16.85 -8.36 23.27
N GLU A 446 17.84 -7.47 23.20
CA GLU A 446 19.13 -7.73 22.55
C GLU A 446 20.03 -8.60 23.43
N HIS A 447 20.07 -8.31 24.74
CA HIS A 447 20.88 -9.04 25.71
C HIS A 447 20.39 -10.48 25.93
N SER A 448 19.08 -10.72 25.92
CA SER A 448 18.50 -12.06 26.12
C SER A 448 18.92 -13.06 25.04
N VAL A 449 19.20 -12.58 23.82
CA VAL A 449 19.66 -13.43 22.70
C VAL A 449 21.08 -13.94 22.94
N GLN A 450 21.93 -13.14 23.60
CA GLN A 450 23.33 -13.48 23.83
C GLN A 450 23.53 -14.34 25.09
N ASN A 451 22.82 -14.01 26.17
CA ASN A 451 23.08 -14.57 27.51
C ASN A 451 21.99 -15.53 28.02
N GLY A 452 20.90 -15.71 27.27
CA GLY A 452 19.76 -16.55 27.66
C GLY A 452 18.66 -15.77 28.39
N PRO A 453 17.53 -16.42 28.72
CA PRO A 453 16.40 -15.78 29.38
C PRO A 453 16.74 -15.43 30.85
N ASP A 454 16.63 -14.15 31.19
CA ASP A 454 16.68 -13.66 32.57
C ASP A 454 15.25 -13.30 33.01
N ASP A 455 14.59 -14.23 33.69
CA ASP A 455 13.20 -14.09 34.12
C ASP A 455 13.01 -12.89 35.06
N GLU A 456 13.97 -12.60 35.95
CA GLU A 456 13.85 -11.50 36.91
C GLU A 456 13.82 -10.14 36.21
N SER A 457 14.73 -9.92 35.24
CA SER A 457 14.75 -8.69 34.45
C SER A 457 13.48 -8.52 33.60
N TRP A 458 12.94 -9.61 33.02
CA TRP A 458 11.68 -9.54 32.28
C TRP A 458 10.51 -9.16 33.18
N TRP A 459 10.42 -9.76 34.38
CA TRP A 459 9.35 -9.44 35.33
C TRP A 459 9.45 -8.00 35.82
N HIS A 460 10.65 -7.53 36.18
CA HIS A 460 10.86 -6.15 36.61
C HIS A 460 10.41 -5.15 35.54
N LEU A 461 10.84 -5.34 34.29
CA LEU A 461 10.44 -4.44 33.21
C LEU A 461 8.95 -4.58 32.86
N ALA A 462 8.37 -5.78 32.97
CA ALA A 462 6.93 -5.96 32.81
C ALA A 462 6.12 -5.24 33.91
N HIS A 463 6.63 -5.16 35.15
CA HIS A 463 6.04 -4.33 36.21
C HIS A 463 6.06 -2.86 35.84
N LEU A 464 7.19 -2.33 35.36
CA LEU A 464 7.29 -0.94 34.91
C LEU A 464 6.35 -0.64 33.74
N VAL A 465 6.31 -1.53 32.74
CA VAL A 465 5.40 -1.40 31.58
C VAL A 465 3.94 -1.45 32.04
N SER A 466 3.56 -2.40 32.90
CA SER A 466 2.19 -2.53 33.41
C SER A 466 1.79 -1.32 34.27
N THR A 467 2.69 -0.85 35.14
CA THR A 467 2.48 0.33 36.00
C THR A 467 2.32 1.57 35.15
N TRP A 468 3.18 1.77 34.15
CA TRP A 468 3.03 2.87 33.20
C TRP A 468 1.67 2.76 32.52
N ARG A 469 1.32 1.62 31.90
CA ARG A 469 0.05 1.42 31.17
C ARG A 469 -1.20 1.66 32.03
N GLN A 470 -1.08 1.47 33.34
CA GLN A 470 -2.13 1.73 34.30
C GLN A 470 -2.05 3.12 34.96
N SER A 471 -0.99 3.88 34.77
CA SER A 471 -0.95 5.29 35.22
C SER A 471 -1.92 6.17 34.42
N ALA A 472 -2.32 7.31 34.97
CA ALA A 472 -3.07 8.34 34.24
C ALA A 472 -2.26 8.93 33.06
N ALA A 473 -0.93 8.83 33.13
CA ALA A 473 -0.01 9.26 32.08
C ALA A 473 0.07 8.29 30.90
N ALA A 474 -0.34 7.02 31.04
CA ALA A 474 -0.44 6.12 29.91
C ALA A 474 -1.74 6.27 29.15
N ASP A 475 -1.61 6.03 27.84
CA ASP A 475 -2.65 6.04 26.82
C ASP A 475 -3.76 4.99 27.14
N ARG A 476 -4.53 5.16 28.23
CA ARG A 476 -5.66 4.29 28.56
C ARG A 476 -6.72 4.46 27.48
N PRO A 477 -7.23 3.42 26.80
CA PRO A 477 -8.20 3.56 25.71
C PRO A 477 -9.59 4.06 26.15
N LEU A 478 -9.84 4.20 27.46
CA LEU A 478 -11.10 4.62 28.04
C LEU A 478 -10.92 5.94 28.80
N GLY A 479 -11.66 6.97 28.40
CA GLY A 479 -11.69 8.29 29.04
C GLY A 479 -10.81 9.36 28.37
N TYR A 480 -10.93 10.58 28.87
CA TYR A 480 -10.10 11.71 28.45
C TYR A 480 -8.68 11.60 29.01
N SER A 481 -7.70 12.08 28.26
CA SER A 481 -6.33 12.21 28.74
C SER A 481 -5.76 13.58 28.37
N VAL A 482 -4.70 13.99 29.07
CA VAL A 482 -4.03 15.28 28.83
C VAL A 482 -3.52 15.39 27.38
N TYR A 483 -2.84 14.35 26.88
CA TYR A 483 -2.15 14.40 25.59
C TYR A 483 -3.03 13.95 24.39
N ARG A 484 -4.12 13.20 24.61
CA ARG A 484 -5.09 12.91 23.55
C ARG A 484 -6.22 13.92 23.49
N SER A 485 -6.83 14.25 24.62
CA SER A 485 -8.08 15.02 24.65
C SER A 485 -7.81 16.48 24.95
N ALA A 486 -7.11 16.80 26.05
CA ALA A 486 -6.86 18.20 26.43
C ALA A 486 -5.99 18.91 25.40
N TRP A 487 -4.92 18.28 24.89
CA TRP A 487 -4.10 18.83 23.80
C TRP A 487 -4.90 19.11 22.53
N ARG A 488 -5.74 18.17 22.09
CA ARG A 488 -6.59 18.37 20.90
C ARG A 488 -7.61 19.48 21.12
N LEU A 489 -8.24 19.52 22.30
CA LEU A 489 -9.19 20.57 22.67
C LEU A 489 -8.51 21.94 22.72
N PHE A 490 -7.33 22.03 23.33
CA PHE A 490 -6.51 23.24 23.40
C PHE A 490 -6.13 23.77 22.02
N ARG A 491 -5.62 22.89 21.15
CA ARG A 491 -5.30 23.23 19.76
C ARG A 491 -6.54 23.64 18.97
N LEU A 492 -7.64 22.90 19.11
CA LEU A 492 -8.91 23.22 18.47
C LEU A 492 -9.43 24.60 18.92
N ALA A 493 -9.40 24.89 20.22
CA ALA A 493 -9.83 26.15 20.80
C ALA A 493 -9.03 27.33 20.25
N GLN A 494 -7.70 27.19 20.13
CA GLN A 494 -6.86 28.22 19.53
C GLN A 494 -7.23 28.52 18.07
N HIS A 495 -7.54 27.50 17.26
CA HIS A 495 -7.93 27.69 15.86
C HIS A 495 -9.37 28.21 15.70
N LEU A 496 -10.27 27.88 16.62
CA LEU A 496 -11.64 28.41 16.65
C LEU A 496 -11.69 29.85 17.21
N GLY A 497 -10.71 30.23 18.02
CA GLY A 497 -10.60 31.55 18.63
C GLY A 497 -11.16 31.63 20.05
N LEU A 498 -11.44 30.49 20.69
CA LEU A 498 -12.03 30.42 22.02
C LEU A 498 -10.99 30.78 23.10
N CYS A 499 -11.39 31.56 24.10
CA CYS A 499 -10.56 31.82 25.29
C CYS A 499 -10.88 30.83 26.43
N GLY A 500 -10.08 30.82 27.50
CA GLY A 500 -10.33 29.94 28.65
C GLY A 500 -11.69 30.18 29.31
N GLY A 501 -12.18 31.42 29.28
CA GLY A 501 -13.54 31.76 29.72
C GLY A 501 -14.64 31.08 28.89
N ASP A 502 -14.47 31.02 27.56
CA ASP A 502 -15.42 30.33 26.68
C ASP A 502 -15.45 28.82 26.97
N ILE A 503 -14.28 28.20 27.18
CA ILE A 503 -14.19 26.76 27.47
C ILE A 503 -14.87 26.40 28.79
N ARG A 504 -14.71 27.22 29.84
CA ARG A 504 -15.33 26.98 31.16
C ARG A 504 -16.86 27.12 31.17
N VAL A 505 -17.44 27.81 30.18
CA VAL A 505 -18.90 27.93 30.04
C VAL A 505 -19.50 26.68 29.40
N LEU A 506 -18.70 25.89 28.68
CA LEU A 506 -19.18 24.69 28.00
C LEU A 506 -19.44 23.56 28.99
N GLU A 507 -20.57 22.87 28.80
CA GLU A 507 -20.85 21.64 29.52
C GLU A 507 -19.91 20.50 29.06
N ARG A 508 -19.69 19.53 29.94
CA ARG A 508 -18.84 18.37 29.64
C ARG A 508 -19.31 17.57 28.43
N THR A 509 -20.63 17.53 28.20
CA THR A 509 -21.26 16.94 27.01
C THR A 509 -20.89 17.71 25.74
N GLN A 510 -20.89 19.04 25.78
CA GLN A 510 -20.50 19.88 24.64
C GLN A 510 -19.00 19.76 24.34
N LEU A 511 -18.14 19.65 25.36
CA LEU A 511 -16.73 19.33 25.18
C LEU A 511 -16.52 17.93 24.56
N ALA A 512 -17.36 16.96 24.95
CA ALA A 512 -17.37 15.64 24.33
C ALA A 512 -17.75 15.71 22.85
N ASP A 513 -18.78 16.49 22.52
CA ASP A 513 -19.26 16.68 21.15
C ASP A 513 -18.20 17.36 20.26
N LEU A 514 -17.44 18.32 20.81
CA LEU A 514 -16.31 18.94 20.12
C LEU A 514 -15.23 17.90 19.75
N LEU A 515 -14.81 17.08 20.71
CA LEU A 515 -13.80 16.06 20.48
C LEU A 515 -14.30 14.97 19.53
N ALA A 516 -15.56 14.54 19.71
CA ALA A 516 -16.22 13.57 18.83
C ALA A 516 -16.32 14.09 17.39
N ALA A 517 -16.58 15.39 17.19
CA ALA A 517 -16.59 16.00 15.86
C ALA A 517 -15.21 15.94 15.18
N VAL A 518 -14.11 16.19 15.92
CA VAL A 518 -12.76 16.02 15.37
C VAL A 518 -12.49 14.54 15.06
N GLU A 519 -12.96 13.60 15.89
CA GLU A 519 -12.79 12.15 15.67
C GLU A 519 -13.59 11.61 14.48
N ARG A 520 -14.72 12.23 14.14
CA ARG A 520 -15.46 11.90 12.91
C ARG A 520 -14.66 12.17 11.64
N MET A 521 -13.71 13.11 11.68
CA MET A 521 -12.81 13.41 10.56
C MET A 521 -11.65 12.41 10.50
N THR A 522 -11.99 11.13 10.35
CA THR A 522 -11.03 10.05 10.11
C THR A 522 -10.31 10.25 8.78
N SER A 523 -9.19 9.57 8.56
CA SER A 523 -8.48 9.61 7.27
C SER A 523 -9.39 9.26 6.08
N ALA A 524 -10.33 8.32 6.28
CA ALA A 524 -11.29 7.94 5.25
C ALA A 524 -12.35 9.02 5.01
N LYS A 525 -12.99 9.54 6.08
CA LYS A 525 -14.05 10.57 5.93
C LYS A 525 -13.47 11.90 5.46
N GLY A 526 -12.37 12.35 6.07
CA GLY A 526 -11.67 13.56 5.69
C GLY A 526 -11.09 13.49 4.29
N GLY A 527 -10.46 12.35 3.92
CA GLY A 527 -9.97 12.11 2.57
C GLY A 527 -11.07 12.17 1.51
N PHE A 528 -12.26 11.63 1.81
CA PHE A 528 -13.41 11.70 0.91
C PHE A 528 -13.95 13.13 0.76
N ILE A 529 -14.07 13.89 1.85
CA ILE A 529 -14.50 15.31 1.81
C ILE A 529 -13.51 16.13 0.97
N TRP A 530 -12.21 15.95 1.22
CA TRP A 530 -11.16 16.64 0.47
C TRP A 530 -11.21 16.34 -1.03
N LEU A 531 -11.40 15.07 -1.38
CA LEU A 531 -11.55 14.63 -2.77
C LEU A 531 -12.76 15.31 -3.43
N GLN A 532 -13.92 15.27 -2.77
CA GLN A 532 -15.15 15.91 -3.28
C GLN A 532 -14.97 17.42 -3.48
N ALA A 533 -14.31 18.10 -2.54
CA ALA A 533 -14.06 19.54 -2.65
C ALA A 533 -13.11 19.87 -3.81
N TYR A 534 -12.07 19.06 -4.00
CA TYR A 534 -11.15 19.18 -5.13
C TYR A 534 -11.85 18.95 -6.49
N GLU A 535 -12.65 17.88 -6.59
CA GLU A 535 -13.39 17.56 -7.81
C GLU A 535 -14.45 18.62 -8.11
N LEU A 536 -15.14 19.13 -7.09
CA LEU A 536 -16.11 20.21 -7.21
C LEU A 536 -15.46 21.48 -7.74
N HIS A 537 -14.29 21.87 -7.21
CA HIS A 537 -13.54 23.02 -7.70
C HIS A 537 -13.16 22.88 -9.19
N TYR A 538 -12.64 21.72 -9.58
CA TYR A 538 -12.28 21.42 -10.97
C TYR A 538 -13.50 21.45 -11.88
N ARG A 539 -14.59 20.80 -11.47
CA ARG A 539 -15.84 20.70 -12.22
C ARG A 539 -16.50 22.05 -12.42
N ASP A 540 -16.63 22.86 -11.37
CA ASP A 540 -17.27 24.17 -11.45
C ASP A 540 -16.47 25.09 -12.38
N ARG A 541 -15.13 25.05 -12.34
CA ARG A 541 -14.28 25.76 -13.32
C ARG A 541 -14.52 25.30 -14.76
N LEU A 542 -14.59 24.00 -14.99
CA LEU A 542 -14.85 23.44 -16.32
C LEU A 542 -16.24 23.83 -16.84
N PHE A 543 -17.29 23.70 -16.02
CA PHE A 543 -18.64 24.07 -16.40
C PHE A 543 -18.80 25.57 -16.65
N ASN A 544 -18.19 26.42 -15.83
CA ASN A 544 -18.18 27.86 -16.10
C ASN A 544 -17.47 28.17 -17.42
N ALA A 545 -16.32 27.55 -17.69
CA ALA A 545 -15.63 27.71 -18.97
C ALA A 545 -16.48 27.23 -20.16
N LEU A 546 -17.18 26.10 -20.04
CA LEU A 546 -18.07 25.60 -21.08
C LEU A 546 -19.27 26.53 -21.31
N LEU A 547 -19.88 27.04 -20.25
CA LEU A 547 -20.99 28.00 -20.33
C LEU A 547 -20.55 29.32 -20.98
N GLU A 548 -19.39 29.85 -20.60
CA GLU A 548 -18.83 31.09 -21.19
C GLU A 548 -18.44 30.93 -22.66
N ASN A 549 -18.10 29.71 -23.09
CA ASN A 549 -17.79 29.38 -24.47
C ASN A 549 -18.99 28.87 -25.28
N HIS A 550 -20.16 28.70 -24.64
CA HIS A 550 -21.36 28.25 -25.32
C HIS A 550 -21.77 29.25 -26.42
N GLY A 551 -21.96 28.75 -27.64
CA GLY A 551 -22.31 29.58 -28.80
C GLY A 551 -21.13 30.26 -29.52
N ARG A 552 -19.89 30.08 -29.06
CA ARG A 552 -18.69 30.58 -29.78
C ARG A 552 -18.31 29.73 -31.00
N ASN A 553 -18.84 28.51 -31.12
CA ASN A 553 -18.63 27.67 -32.28
C ASN A 553 -19.45 28.21 -33.47
N PRO A 554 -18.83 28.56 -34.62
CA PRO A 554 -19.55 29.03 -35.81
C PRO A 554 -20.55 28.02 -36.39
N GLY A 555 -20.60 26.78 -35.87
CA GLY A 555 -21.51 25.73 -36.29
C GLY A 555 -20.96 24.96 -37.50
N ARG A 556 -21.81 24.13 -38.10
CA ARG A 556 -21.42 23.37 -39.31
C ARG A 556 -21.18 24.30 -40.48
N VAL A 557 -20.06 24.11 -41.17
CA VAL A 557 -19.78 24.80 -42.44
C VAL A 557 -20.76 24.31 -43.49
N ALA A 558 -21.56 25.21 -44.07
CA ALA A 558 -22.64 24.85 -45.01
C ALA A 558 -22.14 24.17 -46.30
N ALA A 559 -20.87 24.41 -46.69
CA ALA A 559 -20.22 23.77 -47.82
C ALA A 559 -18.74 23.50 -47.49
N ALA A 560 -18.47 22.44 -46.73
CA ALA A 560 -17.11 22.06 -46.38
C ALA A 560 -16.32 21.64 -47.63
N SER A 561 -15.11 22.18 -47.81
CA SER A 561 -14.19 21.79 -48.87
C SER A 561 -13.53 20.43 -48.61
N ALA A 562 -13.39 20.06 -47.34
CA ALA A 562 -12.90 18.76 -46.89
C ALA A 562 -13.39 18.46 -45.46
N GLN A 563 -13.54 17.17 -45.15
CA GLN A 563 -13.82 16.68 -43.80
C GLN A 563 -12.70 15.75 -43.36
N LEU A 564 -12.13 16.01 -42.19
CA LEU A 564 -10.98 15.28 -41.66
C LEU A 564 -11.33 14.67 -40.30
N VAL A 565 -10.96 13.42 -40.09
CA VAL A 565 -11.20 12.70 -38.83
C VAL A 565 -9.86 12.45 -38.15
N PHE A 566 -9.72 12.96 -36.93
CA PHE A 566 -8.55 12.81 -36.08
C PHE A 566 -8.88 11.92 -34.88
N CYS A 567 -7.85 11.49 -34.14
CA CYS A 567 -8.08 10.90 -32.82
C CYS A 567 -8.81 11.91 -31.93
N MET A 568 -9.69 11.44 -31.05
CA MET A 568 -10.37 12.32 -30.06
C MET A 568 -9.45 12.79 -28.92
N ASP A 569 -8.19 12.36 -28.94
CA ASP A 569 -7.15 12.75 -27.99
C ASP A 569 -6.99 14.27 -27.95
N ASP A 570 -6.89 14.84 -26.74
CA ASP A 570 -6.85 16.29 -26.50
C ASP A 570 -5.64 16.97 -27.15
N ARG A 571 -4.55 16.23 -27.39
CA ARG A 571 -3.36 16.72 -28.08
C ARG A 571 -3.62 17.06 -29.55
N GLU A 572 -4.59 16.41 -30.19
CA GLU A 572 -4.98 16.70 -31.58
C GLU A 572 -5.90 17.92 -31.68
N GLU A 573 -6.53 18.35 -30.58
CA GLU A 573 -7.49 19.47 -30.57
C GLU A 573 -6.82 20.78 -31.01
N GLY A 574 -5.59 21.04 -30.56
CA GLY A 574 -4.84 22.24 -30.98
C GLY A 574 -4.58 22.28 -32.49
N PHE A 575 -4.21 21.14 -33.08
CA PHE A 575 -3.99 21.03 -34.52
C PHE A 575 -5.29 21.22 -35.30
N ARG A 576 -6.37 20.58 -34.84
CA ARG A 576 -7.70 20.70 -35.42
C ARG A 576 -8.20 22.14 -35.45
N ARG A 577 -8.13 22.85 -34.32
CA ARG A 577 -8.55 24.26 -34.23
C ARG A 577 -7.70 25.17 -35.11
N HIS A 578 -6.39 24.98 -35.10
CA HIS A 578 -5.51 25.75 -35.97
C HIS A 578 -5.84 25.54 -37.46
N LEU A 579 -6.16 24.30 -37.87
CA LEU A 579 -6.55 23.98 -39.24
C LEU A 579 -7.88 24.64 -39.64
N GLU A 580 -8.88 24.62 -38.76
CA GLU A 580 -10.16 25.29 -38.96
C GLU A 580 -10.01 26.82 -39.01
N GLU A 581 -9.07 27.38 -38.23
CA GLU A 581 -8.77 28.82 -38.26
C GLU A 581 -8.10 29.26 -39.57
N ILE A 582 -7.08 28.53 -40.06
CA ILE A 582 -6.39 28.88 -41.31
C ILE A 582 -7.18 28.51 -42.56
N ALA A 583 -8.10 27.55 -42.45
CA ALA A 583 -8.95 27.08 -43.55
C ALA A 583 -10.41 26.90 -43.06
N PRO A 584 -11.20 27.99 -42.96
CA PRO A 584 -12.57 27.95 -42.44
C PRO A 584 -13.56 27.08 -43.23
N SER A 585 -13.19 26.65 -44.44
CA SER A 585 -13.97 25.71 -45.25
C SER A 585 -13.69 24.24 -44.91
N VAL A 586 -12.68 23.93 -44.10
CA VAL A 586 -12.35 22.57 -43.66
C VAL A 586 -13.03 22.28 -42.34
N GLU A 587 -13.62 21.09 -42.22
CA GLU A 587 -14.29 20.63 -41.00
C GLU A 587 -13.50 19.47 -40.37
N THR A 588 -13.27 19.52 -39.07
CA THR A 588 -12.56 18.44 -38.36
C THR A 588 -13.44 17.72 -37.34
N TYR A 589 -13.27 16.41 -37.25
CA TYR A 589 -13.97 15.52 -36.35
C TYR A 589 -12.97 14.77 -35.48
N GLY A 590 -13.35 14.48 -34.24
CA GLY A 590 -12.62 13.56 -33.36
C GLY A 590 -13.31 12.20 -33.35
N ALA A 591 -12.55 11.11 -33.48
CA ALA A 591 -13.02 9.75 -33.33
C ALA A 591 -12.26 9.03 -32.21
N ALA A 592 -12.99 8.32 -31.36
CA ALA A 592 -12.40 7.42 -30.38
C ALA A 592 -11.76 6.22 -31.09
N ALA A 593 -10.69 5.69 -30.49
CA ALA A 593 -10.21 4.31 -30.66
C ALA A 593 -10.27 3.71 -32.08
N HIS A 594 -9.13 3.64 -32.77
CA HIS A 594 -8.98 2.90 -34.04
C HIS A 594 -10.08 3.20 -35.08
N PHE A 595 -10.67 4.41 -35.06
CA PHE A 595 -11.79 4.83 -35.91
C PHE A 595 -13.00 3.89 -35.89
N ASN A 596 -13.25 3.25 -34.73
CA ASN A 596 -14.31 2.27 -34.53
C ASN A 596 -14.21 1.01 -35.43
N VAL A 597 -13.00 0.68 -35.89
CA VAL A 597 -12.72 -0.56 -36.63
C VAL A 597 -11.83 -1.47 -35.77
N PRO A 598 -12.38 -2.19 -34.77
CA PRO A 598 -11.60 -3.10 -33.95
C PRO A 598 -11.19 -4.31 -34.79
N HIS A 599 -9.89 -4.49 -35.02
CA HIS A 599 -9.40 -5.54 -35.90
C HIS A 599 -8.09 -6.17 -35.44
N ILE A 600 -7.83 -7.37 -35.95
CA ILE A 600 -6.52 -8.01 -35.88
C ILE A 600 -5.80 -7.72 -37.20
N TRP A 601 -4.64 -7.10 -37.12
CA TRP A 601 -3.72 -6.99 -38.24
C TRP A 601 -2.84 -8.24 -38.31
N CYS A 602 -2.90 -8.95 -39.43
CA CYS A 602 -2.07 -10.11 -39.74
C CYS A 602 -1.05 -9.69 -40.80
N ASP A 603 0.22 -9.53 -40.40
CA ASP A 603 1.28 -9.14 -41.31
C ASP A 603 1.66 -10.27 -42.30
N LEU A 604 2.47 -9.94 -43.31
CA LEU A 604 3.01 -10.89 -44.30
C LEU A 604 3.76 -12.10 -43.72
N ASN A 605 4.05 -12.14 -42.42
CA ASN A 605 4.83 -13.17 -41.75
C ASN A 605 3.98 -13.99 -40.78
N GLY A 606 2.67 -13.72 -40.71
CA GLY A 606 1.75 -14.38 -39.79
C GLY A 606 1.80 -13.82 -38.37
N THR A 607 2.46 -12.68 -38.16
CA THR A 607 2.41 -11.95 -36.89
C THR A 607 1.04 -11.31 -36.75
N ARG A 608 0.35 -11.60 -35.64
CA ARG A 608 -0.98 -11.06 -35.34
C ARG A 608 -0.85 -9.95 -34.31
N SER A 609 -1.27 -8.75 -34.68
CA SER A 609 -1.33 -7.58 -33.80
C SER A 609 -2.78 -7.17 -33.61
N ARG A 610 -3.23 -7.10 -32.35
CA ARG A 610 -4.56 -6.59 -32.02
C ARG A 610 -4.52 -5.07 -32.08
N LEU A 611 -5.29 -4.48 -33.01
CA LEU A 611 -5.47 -3.04 -33.17
C LEU A 611 -6.91 -2.69 -32.75
N THR A 612 -7.14 -2.79 -31.44
CA THR A 612 -8.43 -2.62 -30.79
C THR A 612 -8.22 -2.15 -29.35
N PRO A 613 -9.17 -1.42 -28.73
CA PRO A 613 -9.16 -1.24 -27.28
C PRO A 613 -9.09 -2.58 -26.55
N VAL A 614 -8.41 -2.62 -25.40
CA VAL A 614 -8.20 -3.85 -24.61
C VAL A 614 -9.51 -4.57 -24.27
N VAL A 615 -10.59 -3.81 -24.03
CA VAL A 615 -11.92 -4.33 -23.67
C VAL A 615 -12.78 -4.75 -24.86
N VAL A 616 -12.35 -4.47 -26.08
CA VAL A 616 -13.12 -4.78 -27.30
C VAL A 616 -12.51 -5.97 -28.00
N ASN A 617 -13.29 -7.04 -28.11
CA ASN A 617 -12.92 -8.18 -28.94
C ASN A 617 -12.95 -7.75 -30.42
N PRO A 618 -11.85 -7.91 -31.15
CA PRO A 618 -11.80 -7.55 -32.56
C PRO A 618 -12.70 -8.50 -33.35
N VAL A 619 -13.57 -7.94 -34.18
CA VAL A 619 -14.50 -8.70 -35.03
C VAL A 619 -14.02 -8.84 -36.47
N HIS A 620 -13.02 -8.04 -36.86
CA HIS A 620 -12.41 -8.10 -38.18
C HIS A 620 -10.99 -8.64 -38.10
N GLU A 621 -10.57 -9.38 -39.12
CA GLU A 621 -9.15 -9.62 -39.38
C GLU A 621 -8.77 -9.00 -40.73
N ILE A 622 -7.64 -8.30 -40.74
CA ILE A 622 -7.04 -7.72 -41.93
C ILE A 622 -5.76 -8.50 -42.20
N HIS A 623 -5.76 -9.25 -43.30
CA HIS A 623 -4.65 -10.06 -43.73
C HIS A 623 -3.89 -9.35 -44.82
N GLU A 624 -2.63 -9.01 -44.55
CA GLU A 624 -1.70 -8.63 -45.60
C GLU A 624 -1.29 -9.90 -46.35
N ARG A 625 -1.68 -10.01 -47.62
CA ARG A 625 -1.34 -11.15 -48.50
C ARG A 625 -0.48 -10.71 -49.65
N VAL A 626 0.32 -11.63 -50.16
CA VAL A 626 1.15 -11.36 -51.33
C VAL A 626 0.36 -11.69 -52.58
N LYS A 627 0.44 -10.82 -53.59
CA LYS A 627 -0.14 -11.14 -54.91
C LYS A 627 0.50 -12.40 -55.46
N SER A 628 -0.27 -13.27 -56.11
CA SER A 628 0.17 -14.59 -56.60
C SER A 628 1.48 -14.55 -57.43
N ALA A 629 1.73 -13.48 -58.17
CA ALA A 629 2.96 -13.28 -58.94
C ALA A 629 4.24 -13.00 -58.10
N SER A 630 4.10 -12.72 -56.80
CA SER A 630 5.17 -12.24 -55.92
C SER A 630 5.54 -13.23 -54.81
N GLU A 631 5.04 -14.47 -54.84
CA GLU A 631 5.34 -15.49 -53.81
C GLU A 631 6.84 -15.81 -53.67
N GLN A 632 7.58 -15.80 -54.80
CA GLN A 632 9.03 -16.01 -54.78
C GLN A 632 9.76 -14.85 -54.09
N GLN A 633 9.28 -13.61 -54.27
CA GLN A 633 9.81 -12.42 -53.59
C GLN A 633 9.53 -12.48 -52.09
N LEU A 634 8.36 -12.97 -51.66
CA LEU A 634 8.05 -13.17 -50.24
C LEU A 634 9.01 -14.15 -49.57
N ARG A 635 9.36 -15.26 -50.23
CA ARG A 635 10.34 -16.22 -49.69
C ARG A 635 11.71 -15.56 -49.51
N GLN A 636 12.16 -14.79 -50.49
CA GLN A 636 13.42 -14.04 -50.40
C GLN A 636 13.37 -12.97 -49.29
N HIS A 637 12.28 -12.21 -49.20
CA HIS A 637 12.04 -11.22 -48.15
C HIS A 637 12.14 -11.86 -46.75
N ARG A 638 11.41 -12.97 -46.53
CA ARG A 638 11.44 -13.70 -45.25
C ARG A 638 12.84 -14.19 -44.90
N GLN A 639 13.58 -14.74 -45.87
CA GLN A 639 14.96 -15.21 -45.66
C GLN A 639 15.91 -14.06 -45.29
N ARG A 640 15.90 -12.96 -46.05
CA ARG A 640 16.80 -11.81 -45.81
C ARG A 640 16.46 -11.10 -44.50
N ARG A 641 15.17 -10.91 -44.21
CA ARG A 641 14.70 -10.36 -42.94
C ARG A 641 15.07 -11.26 -41.76
N ALA A 642 14.96 -12.59 -41.90
CA ALA A 642 15.41 -13.54 -40.89
C ALA A 642 16.93 -13.48 -40.67
N GLN A 643 17.73 -13.35 -41.72
CA GLN A 643 19.19 -13.14 -41.62
C GLN A 643 19.51 -11.82 -40.89
N ARG A 644 18.82 -10.72 -41.25
CA ARG A 644 18.97 -9.42 -40.59
C ARG A 644 18.60 -9.48 -39.11
N PHE A 645 17.49 -10.13 -38.76
CA PHE A 645 17.11 -10.33 -37.36
C PHE A 645 18.06 -11.26 -36.63
N ARG A 646 18.62 -12.28 -37.29
CA ARG A 646 19.65 -13.15 -36.71
C ARG A 646 20.92 -12.35 -36.42
N LEU A 647 21.37 -11.51 -37.35
CA LEU A 647 22.52 -10.62 -37.15
C LEU A 647 22.25 -9.61 -36.04
N ARG A 648 21.07 -8.98 -36.04
CA ARG A 648 20.65 -8.06 -34.97
C ARG A 648 20.57 -8.76 -33.62
N ARG A 649 20.07 -10.00 -33.58
CA ARG A 649 20.01 -10.83 -32.37
C ARG A 649 21.42 -11.19 -31.91
N LEU A 650 22.32 -11.57 -32.81
CA LEU A 650 23.74 -11.78 -32.47
C LEU A 650 24.34 -10.51 -31.87
N LEU A 651 24.22 -9.35 -32.53
CA LEU A 651 24.75 -8.08 -32.04
C LEU A 651 24.15 -7.64 -30.70
N HIS A 652 22.86 -7.87 -30.43
CA HIS A 652 22.24 -7.43 -29.18
C HIS A 652 22.31 -8.46 -28.05
N GLN A 653 22.29 -9.77 -28.35
CA GLN A 653 22.30 -10.83 -27.34
C GLN A 653 23.73 -11.32 -27.05
N GLU A 654 24.60 -11.51 -28.04
CA GLU A 654 25.98 -11.99 -27.78
C GLU A 654 26.81 -10.95 -27.06
N VAL A 655 26.62 -9.66 -27.39
CA VAL A 655 27.25 -8.52 -26.68
C VAL A 655 26.87 -8.48 -25.19
N ARG A 656 25.82 -9.19 -24.77
CA ARG A 656 25.37 -9.28 -23.37
C ARG A 656 25.67 -10.63 -22.71
N ARG A 657 26.16 -11.62 -23.46
CA ARG A 657 26.24 -13.02 -23.01
C ARG A 657 27.65 -13.48 -22.66
N ASN A 658 28.68 -12.94 -23.29
CA ASN A 658 30.03 -13.48 -23.14
C ASN A 658 31.09 -12.36 -23.20
N LEU A 659 31.91 -12.23 -22.16
CA LEU A 659 32.88 -11.14 -22.00
C LEU A 659 33.78 -10.94 -23.24
N PHE A 660 34.27 -12.04 -23.82
CA PHE A 660 35.28 -11.98 -24.89
C PHE A 660 34.69 -11.70 -26.27
N SER A 661 33.62 -12.41 -26.65
CA SER A 661 32.94 -12.16 -27.92
C SER A 661 32.27 -10.79 -27.94
N SER A 662 31.81 -10.29 -26.79
CA SER A 662 31.23 -8.95 -26.65
C SER A 662 32.23 -7.85 -26.98
N ALA A 663 33.46 -7.92 -26.43
CA ALA A 663 34.49 -6.92 -26.70
C ALA A 663 34.85 -6.86 -28.20
N LEU A 664 35.00 -8.02 -28.84
CA LEU A 664 35.28 -8.11 -30.27
C LEU A 664 34.12 -7.59 -31.14
N LEU A 665 32.88 -7.97 -30.80
CA LEU A 665 31.68 -7.51 -31.53
C LEU A 665 31.44 -6.01 -31.36
N ILE A 666 31.65 -5.46 -30.16
CA ILE A 666 31.56 -4.02 -29.90
C ILE A 666 32.62 -3.29 -30.71
N ALA A 667 33.88 -3.72 -30.67
CA ALA A 667 34.96 -3.10 -31.42
C ALA A 667 34.69 -3.13 -32.93
N ALA A 668 34.20 -4.26 -33.46
CA ALA A 668 33.83 -4.40 -34.86
C ALA A 668 32.62 -3.53 -35.26
N ALA A 669 31.63 -3.37 -34.38
CA ALA A 669 30.41 -2.60 -34.66
C ALA A 669 30.54 -1.09 -34.38
N ALA A 670 31.53 -0.67 -33.58
CA ALA A 670 31.70 0.72 -33.12
C ALA A 670 31.81 1.75 -34.26
N PRO A 671 32.58 1.53 -35.35
CA PRO A 671 32.66 2.49 -36.45
C PRO A 671 31.30 2.72 -37.14
N ALA A 672 30.54 1.64 -37.36
CA ALA A 672 29.21 1.72 -37.97
C ALA A 672 28.20 2.40 -37.03
N ALA A 673 28.27 2.13 -35.73
CA ALA A 673 27.45 2.79 -34.72
C ALA A 673 27.74 4.30 -34.64
N LEU A 674 29.02 4.69 -34.66
CA LEU A 674 29.44 6.10 -34.67
C LEU A 674 28.95 6.82 -35.93
N LEU A 675 29.11 6.23 -37.11
CA LEU A 675 28.59 6.80 -38.36
C LEU A 675 27.07 6.95 -38.33
N THR A 676 26.36 5.99 -37.73
CA THR A 676 24.91 6.06 -37.57
C THR A 676 24.49 7.19 -36.63
N LEU A 677 25.21 7.39 -35.53
CA LEU A 677 24.98 8.50 -34.59
C LEU A 677 25.25 9.86 -35.22
N LEU A 678 26.39 10.01 -35.91
CA LEU A 678 26.74 11.23 -36.64
C LEU A 678 25.70 11.55 -37.72
N GLY A 679 25.25 10.54 -38.47
CA GLY A 679 24.19 10.69 -39.46
C GLY A 679 22.87 11.15 -38.86
N LYS A 680 22.46 10.59 -37.72
CA LYS A 680 21.25 11.01 -37.00
C LYS A 680 21.35 12.41 -36.41
N LEU A 681 22.54 12.80 -35.92
CA LEU A 681 22.76 14.09 -35.28
C LEU A 681 22.82 15.24 -36.29
N PHE A 682 23.61 15.08 -37.35
CA PHE A 682 23.87 16.16 -38.31
C PHE A 682 22.91 16.15 -39.51
N PHE A 683 22.33 15.00 -39.87
CA PHE A 683 21.52 14.84 -41.08
C PHE A 683 20.30 13.92 -40.89
N PRO A 684 19.44 14.12 -39.88
CA PRO A 684 18.41 13.17 -39.48
C PRO A 684 17.46 12.76 -40.63
N LEU A 685 16.99 13.74 -41.42
CA LEU A 685 16.08 13.48 -42.55
C LEU A 685 16.76 12.73 -43.70
N ALA A 686 17.94 13.20 -44.14
CA ALA A 686 18.64 12.60 -45.27
C ALA A 686 19.21 11.22 -44.93
N PHE A 687 19.74 11.06 -43.72
CA PHE A 687 20.21 9.78 -43.20
C PHE A 687 19.05 8.79 -43.03
N GLY A 688 17.92 9.23 -42.46
CA GLY A 688 16.71 8.42 -42.31
C GLY A 688 16.23 7.85 -43.65
N ARG A 689 16.06 8.71 -44.67
CA ARG A 689 15.68 8.29 -46.03
C ARG A 689 16.66 7.28 -46.64
N ARG A 690 17.97 7.53 -46.52
CA ARG A 690 18.99 6.59 -47.06
C ARG A 690 18.96 5.23 -46.36
N VAL A 691 18.79 5.20 -45.04
CA VAL A 691 18.68 3.94 -44.28
C VAL A 691 17.41 3.20 -44.66
N GLU A 692 16.29 3.89 -44.80
CA GLU A 692 15.01 3.32 -45.24
C GLU A 692 15.13 2.71 -46.65
N GLU A 693 15.73 3.44 -47.59
CA GLU A 693 16.00 2.92 -48.94
C GLU A 693 16.89 1.68 -48.93
N LEU A 694 17.97 1.68 -48.14
CA LEU A 694 18.87 0.53 -48.00
C LEU A 694 18.14 -0.69 -47.40
N CYS A 695 17.33 -0.47 -46.37
CA CYS A 695 16.50 -1.50 -45.77
C CYS A 695 15.48 -2.06 -46.76
N ASN A 696 14.76 -1.20 -47.49
CA ASN A 696 13.76 -1.61 -48.48
C ASN A 696 14.39 -2.38 -49.65
N ARG A 697 15.59 -1.95 -50.11
CA ARG A 697 16.36 -2.66 -51.15
C ARG A 697 16.86 -4.02 -50.67
N TYR A 698 17.38 -4.10 -49.44
CA TYR A 698 17.89 -5.36 -48.89
C TYR A 698 16.75 -6.33 -48.61
N ASP A 699 15.71 -5.90 -47.90
CA ASP A 699 14.58 -6.75 -47.53
C ASP A 699 13.73 -7.13 -48.76
N SER A 700 13.80 -6.40 -49.89
CA SER A 700 13.06 -6.70 -51.13
C SER A 700 11.57 -6.93 -50.88
N GLN A 701 10.89 -5.88 -50.40
CA GLN A 701 9.47 -5.96 -50.03
C GLN A 701 8.60 -6.46 -51.20
N PRO A 702 7.82 -7.53 -51.01
CA PRO A 702 6.93 -8.03 -52.04
C PRO A 702 5.73 -7.09 -52.21
N VAL A 703 5.14 -7.07 -53.40
CA VAL A 703 3.86 -6.38 -53.62
C VAL A 703 2.75 -7.15 -52.88
N SER A 704 2.18 -6.51 -51.86
CA SER A 704 1.08 -7.04 -51.06
C SER A 704 -0.27 -6.44 -51.44
N GLU A 705 -1.33 -7.09 -51.00
CA GLU A 705 -2.70 -6.60 -51.01
C GLU A 705 -3.34 -6.88 -49.65
N LEU A 706 -4.31 -6.05 -49.28
CA LEU A 706 -5.05 -6.21 -48.03
C LEU A 706 -6.30 -7.01 -48.30
N GLN A 707 -6.43 -8.15 -47.64
CA GLN A 707 -7.66 -8.91 -47.62
C GLN A 707 -8.37 -8.66 -46.28
N LEU A 708 -9.54 -8.04 -46.36
CA LEU A 708 -10.45 -7.97 -45.23
C LEU A 708 -11.27 -9.26 -45.19
N THR A 709 -11.14 -10.01 -44.11
CA THR A 709 -12.15 -11.01 -43.75
C THR A 709 -13.25 -10.28 -43.00
N ALA A 710 -14.26 -9.84 -43.72
CA ALA A 710 -15.54 -9.48 -43.11
C ALA A 710 -16.21 -10.79 -42.69
N THR A 711 -16.44 -10.95 -41.38
CA THR A 711 -17.35 -11.96 -40.83
C THR A 711 -18.60 -11.28 -40.31
#